data_AF-A0A7W0DK04-F1
#
_entry.id   AF-A0A7W0DK04-F1
#
_cell.length_a   1.000
_cell.length_b   1.000
_cell.length_c   1.000
_cell.angle_alpha   90.00
_cell.angle_beta   90.00
_cell.angle_gamma   90.00
#
_symmetry.space_group_name_H-M   'P 1'
#
loop_
_entity.id
_entity.type
_entity.pdbx_description
1 polymer ?
#
loop_
_entity_poly.entity_id
_entity_poly.type
_entity_poly.pdbx_seq_one_letter_code
_entity_poly.pdbx_strand_id
1 'polypeptide(L)'
;MPQLAFANSFWESYDVLEKPVKAGVRKAMEKFQQLTVPELHADKGLHLESVDKARDPRMRTIRINDFWRGVVLAPNDGSDVFLLVNVVPHDDAYTWAAKRLYTTNSATRGLEVRNVVAIEQLTPALERAAAAAPSLLFAQYSDTVLRELGIDDQVLKAVRTIIDKPQLEAFGTLLPEDQFEALQYLAEGFRPEDVYRDVVAVRRPVDASPEPDEDLAAAIANTTSRITLVTGPDELIDILDKPFAAWRVFLHPSQRRVAYRVSYGGPAQVTGGPGTGKTVVALHRVKHLLSRSPDARVLLTTYTNAMAAALRENLSLLLDGDETQLARVDVTTVNAYAHQIVSELGGKAPSPIGDREERQVWRKVVKKLGLPWTEQFLAQEYRHVVLAQDIRSLDVYRAASRRGRGSALSPARREQLWPAIELFESMLRDQGASTYLQVCARAARLLAEATPAYDHVVVDEAQDLHPTQWRVLRGAVAPGSDDLFITGDPHQRIYDSKVSLGSLGISVAGRTSRLRINYRSTEEILTWSTGILTPVSVDDLGGEGTDSLAGYRSLLHGRRPHVNGYGGEQAEVAALVERVEGWIAQGIRPSEIGVCARFNLLLDKAYDKLSAAGVPVARVKDNPGPDVDGVRLATMHAMKGLEFRCVAVLGVTASALPFAREVTPVDVDALQHDSDLLRERCLLFVACTRAREALAVSWSGTISSFVPQER
;
A
#
# COMPACT_ATOMS: atom_id res chain seq x y z
N MET A 1 2.66 -39.93 0.10
CA MET A 1 2.51 -39.48 1.50
C MET A 1 1.59 -38.29 1.46
N PRO A 2 0.57 -38.24 2.32
CA PRO A 2 -0.45 -37.21 2.25
C PRO A 2 0.16 -35.81 2.43
N GLN A 3 -0.24 -34.88 1.57
CA GLN A 3 0.14 -33.47 1.64
C GLN A 3 -1.06 -32.67 2.17
N LEU A 4 -0.83 -31.75 3.10
CA LEU A 4 -1.88 -30.87 3.63
C LEU A 4 -1.62 -29.44 3.18
N ALA A 5 -2.45 -28.95 2.27
CA ALA A 5 -2.51 -27.56 1.81
C ALA A 5 -3.44 -26.73 2.70
N PHE A 6 -3.27 -25.40 2.69
CA PHE A 6 -4.07 -24.47 3.49
C PHE A 6 -4.77 -23.44 2.62
N ALA A 7 -6.09 -23.33 2.78
CA ALA A 7 -6.84 -22.25 2.14
C ALA A 7 -6.61 -20.92 2.87
N ASN A 8 -6.71 -19.79 2.16
CA ASN A 8 -6.63 -18.47 2.80
C ASN A 8 -7.62 -18.26 3.97
N SER A 9 -8.83 -18.82 3.88
CA SER A 9 -9.82 -18.75 4.96
C SER A 9 -9.39 -19.45 6.25
N PHE A 10 -8.48 -20.43 6.18
CA PHE A 10 -7.89 -21.02 7.37
C PHE A 10 -7.05 -19.98 8.12
N TRP A 11 -6.27 -19.16 7.42
CA TRP A 11 -5.43 -18.13 8.04
C TRP A 11 -6.24 -17.04 8.74
N GLU A 12 -7.42 -16.67 8.20
CA GLU A 12 -8.36 -15.75 8.85
C GLU A 12 -8.80 -16.25 10.24
N SER A 13 -9.05 -17.57 10.36
CA SER A 13 -9.42 -18.18 11.63
C SER A 13 -8.21 -18.42 12.54
N TYR A 14 -7.05 -18.76 11.96
CA TYR A 14 -5.88 -19.23 12.70
C TYR A 14 -5.32 -18.17 13.65
N ASP A 15 -5.25 -16.90 13.23
CA ASP A 15 -4.64 -15.83 14.01
C ASP A 15 -5.38 -15.54 15.33
N VAL A 16 -6.71 -15.69 15.32
CA VAL A 16 -7.56 -15.49 16.50
C VAL A 16 -7.66 -16.72 17.41
N LEU A 17 -7.11 -17.88 17.00
CA LEU A 17 -7.11 -19.09 17.83
C LEU A 17 -6.21 -18.94 19.06
N GLU A 18 -6.68 -19.50 20.18
CA GLU A 18 -5.88 -19.59 21.40
C GLU A 18 -4.67 -20.51 21.21
N LYS A 19 -3.60 -20.28 21.99
CA LYS A 19 -2.37 -21.08 21.95
C LYS A 19 -2.60 -22.60 22.02
N PRO A 20 -3.51 -23.13 22.86
CA PRO A 20 -3.77 -24.57 22.92
C PRO A 20 -4.40 -25.13 21.64
N VAL A 21 -5.24 -24.34 20.95
CA VAL A 21 -5.87 -24.73 19.70
C VAL A 21 -4.83 -24.73 18.57
N LYS A 22 -3.97 -23.70 18.50
CA LYS A 22 -2.84 -23.63 17.57
C LYS A 22 -1.89 -24.83 17.72
N ALA A 23 -1.61 -25.25 18.97
CA ALA A 23 -0.84 -26.46 19.24
C ALA A 23 -1.55 -27.74 18.76
N GLY A 24 -2.88 -27.81 18.92
CA GLY A 24 -3.70 -28.88 18.36
C GLY A 24 -3.63 -28.96 16.83
N VAL A 25 -3.63 -27.81 16.14
CA VAL A 25 -3.49 -27.75 14.68
C VAL A 25 -2.13 -28.30 14.25
N ARG A 26 -1.04 -27.90 14.92
CA ARG A 26 0.32 -28.43 14.66
C ARG A 26 0.38 -29.95 14.83
N LYS A 27 -0.21 -30.47 15.91
CA LYS A 27 -0.27 -31.91 16.18
C LYS A 27 -1.08 -32.67 15.12
N ALA A 28 -2.14 -32.07 14.60
CA ALA A 28 -2.90 -32.65 13.49
C ALA A 28 -2.05 -32.66 12.21
N MET A 29 -1.30 -31.59 11.90
CA MET A 29 -0.41 -31.51 10.74
C MET A 29 0.71 -32.57 10.76
N GLU A 30 1.35 -32.77 11.92
CA GLU A 30 2.39 -33.81 12.09
C GLU A 30 1.88 -35.20 11.68
N LYS A 31 0.61 -35.51 11.96
CA LYS A 31 0.01 -36.79 11.57
C LYS A 31 -0.13 -36.95 10.06
N PHE A 32 -0.51 -35.89 9.34
CA PHE A 32 -0.59 -35.94 7.87
C PHE A 32 0.78 -36.18 7.21
N GLN A 33 1.88 -35.89 7.90
CA GLN A 33 3.24 -36.14 7.40
C GLN A 33 3.77 -37.52 7.78
N GLN A 34 3.33 -38.07 8.91
CA GLN A 34 3.83 -39.34 9.46
C GLN A 34 3.01 -40.56 9.05
N LEU A 35 1.73 -40.36 8.73
CA LEU A 35 0.79 -41.45 8.45
C LEU A 35 0.44 -41.50 6.96
N THR A 36 0.22 -42.70 6.45
CA THR A 36 -0.38 -42.92 5.11
C THR A 36 -1.87 -42.56 5.11
N VAL A 37 -2.48 -42.37 3.94
CA VAL A 37 -3.92 -42.06 3.83
C VAL A 37 -4.81 -43.10 4.55
N PRO A 38 -4.59 -44.43 4.42
CA PRO A 38 -5.34 -45.43 5.19
C PRO A 38 -5.16 -45.30 6.71
N GLU A 39 -3.96 -44.96 7.17
CA GLU A 39 -3.65 -44.78 8.59
C GLU A 39 -4.28 -43.49 9.15
N LEU A 40 -4.36 -42.41 8.36
CA LEU A 40 -5.07 -41.19 8.74
C LEU A 40 -6.56 -41.43 8.97
N HIS A 41 -7.19 -42.26 8.13
CA HIS A 41 -8.59 -42.66 8.31
C HIS A 41 -8.79 -43.56 9.54
N ALA A 42 -7.77 -44.33 9.95
CA ALA A 42 -7.82 -45.22 11.10
C ALA A 42 -7.37 -44.56 12.42
N ASP A 43 -6.77 -43.36 12.38
CA ASP A 43 -6.20 -42.70 13.55
C ASP A 43 -7.29 -42.20 14.52
N LYS A 44 -7.31 -42.81 15.71
CA LYS A 44 -8.28 -42.51 16.78
C LYS A 44 -8.09 -41.13 17.41
N GLY A 45 -6.99 -40.43 17.13
CA GLY A 45 -6.75 -39.08 17.67
C GLY A 45 -7.12 -37.95 16.71
N LEU A 46 -7.09 -38.21 15.41
CA LEU A 46 -7.35 -37.25 14.34
C LEU A 46 -8.82 -37.25 13.93
N HIS A 47 -9.53 -38.38 14.03
CA HIS A 47 -10.96 -38.48 13.71
C HIS A 47 -11.30 -37.85 12.35
N LEU A 48 -10.72 -38.39 11.26
CA LEU A 48 -11.03 -37.94 9.90
C LEU A 48 -12.42 -38.44 9.47
N GLU A 49 -13.46 -37.68 9.82
CA GLU A 49 -14.86 -38.10 9.72
C GLU A 49 -15.59 -37.43 8.54
N SER A 50 -16.49 -38.16 7.90
CA SER A 50 -17.39 -37.62 6.89
C SER A 50 -18.44 -36.69 7.50
N VAL A 51 -18.73 -35.60 6.80
CA VAL A 51 -19.81 -34.67 7.19
C VAL A 51 -21.13 -35.17 6.60
N ASP A 52 -22.11 -35.48 7.47
CA ASP A 52 -23.44 -35.91 7.04
C ASP A 52 -24.15 -34.79 6.24
N LYS A 53 -24.83 -35.17 5.16
CA LYS A 53 -25.56 -34.26 4.24
C LYS A 53 -24.74 -33.12 3.63
N ALA A 54 -23.41 -33.25 3.57
CA ALA A 54 -22.58 -32.25 2.91
C ALA A 54 -22.88 -32.18 1.41
N ARG A 55 -22.93 -30.94 0.88
CA ARG A 55 -23.07 -30.70 -0.57
C ARG A 55 -21.84 -31.16 -1.35
N ASP A 56 -20.65 -31.10 -0.74
CA ASP A 56 -19.42 -31.67 -1.31
C ASP A 56 -19.10 -33.03 -0.65
N PRO A 57 -19.10 -34.15 -1.41
CA PRO A 57 -18.81 -35.48 -0.86
C PRO A 57 -17.36 -35.63 -0.37
N ARG A 58 -16.45 -34.73 -0.75
CA ARG A 58 -15.05 -34.69 -0.30
C ARG A 58 -14.88 -34.09 1.10
N MET A 59 -15.93 -33.48 1.64
CA MET A 59 -15.83 -32.74 2.89
C MET A 59 -15.66 -33.65 4.10
N ARG A 60 -14.62 -33.42 4.88
CA ARG A 60 -14.28 -34.15 6.10
C ARG A 60 -14.01 -33.18 7.25
N THR A 61 -14.08 -33.68 8.48
CA THR A 61 -13.60 -32.96 9.67
C THR A 61 -12.48 -33.73 10.34
N ILE A 62 -11.59 -33.01 11.02
CA ILE A 62 -10.52 -33.57 11.86
C ILE A 62 -10.58 -32.95 13.26
N ARG A 63 -10.20 -33.72 14.27
CA ARG A 63 -10.07 -33.30 15.66
C ARG A 63 -8.80 -32.48 15.86
N ILE A 64 -8.99 -31.24 16.32
CA ILE A 64 -7.91 -30.34 16.75
C ILE A 64 -7.73 -30.44 18.27
N ASN A 65 -8.84 -30.36 19.00
CA ASN A 65 -8.93 -30.70 20.42
C ASN A 65 -10.37 -31.14 20.74
N ASP A 66 -10.76 -31.15 22.01
CA ASP A 66 -12.08 -31.62 22.43
C ASP A 66 -13.22 -30.72 21.92
N PHE A 67 -12.96 -29.43 21.72
CA PHE A 67 -13.95 -28.42 21.34
C PHE A 67 -13.83 -27.94 19.88
N TRP A 68 -12.62 -27.97 19.30
CA TRP A 68 -12.34 -27.46 17.96
C TRP A 68 -12.16 -28.58 16.94
N ARG A 69 -12.65 -28.34 15.74
CA ARG A 69 -12.54 -29.22 14.57
C ARG A 69 -11.95 -28.44 13.40
N GLY A 70 -11.07 -29.10 12.65
CA GLY A 70 -10.58 -28.64 11.36
C GLY A 70 -11.50 -29.16 10.27
N VAL A 71 -11.86 -28.32 9.31
CA VAL A 71 -12.66 -28.69 8.15
C VAL A 71 -11.72 -28.89 6.96
N VAL A 72 -11.72 -30.10 6.40
CA VAL A 72 -10.74 -30.54 5.38
C VAL A 72 -11.48 -31.01 4.14
N LEU A 73 -11.01 -30.59 2.97
CA LEU A 73 -11.38 -31.18 1.70
C LEU A 73 -10.43 -32.35 1.43
N ALA A 74 -10.95 -33.57 1.44
CA ALA A 74 -10.19 -34.79 1.19
C ALA A 74 -10.27 -35.19 -0.29
N PRO A 75 -9.17 -35.69 -0.88
CA PRO A 75 -9.17 -36.12 -2.28
C PRO A 75 -10.07 -37.34 -2.47
N ASN A 76 -10.81 -37.38 -3.59
CA ASN A 76 -11.63 -38.51 -4.03
C ASN A 76 -11.16 -39.11 -5.36
N ASP A 77 -10.09 -38.54 -5.92
CA ASP A 77 -9.47 -38.83 -7.22
C ASP A 77 -8.23 -39.72 -7.10
N GLY A 78 -7.88 -40.14 -5.88
CA GLY A 78 -6.67 -40.92 -5.60
C GLY A 78 -5.41 -40.07 -5.43
N SER A 79 -5.52 -38.74 -5.45
CA SER A 79 -4.42 -37.87 -5.06
C SER A 79 -4.17 -37.93 -3.55
N ASP A 80 -2.95 -37.57 -3.14
CA ASP A 80 -2.53 -37.53 -1.74
C ASP A 80 -2.74 -36.12 -1.13
N VAL A 81 -3.39 -35.18 -1.82
CA VAL A 81 -3.47 -33.76 -1.40
C VAL A 81 -4.80 -33.46 -0.70
N PHE A 82 -4.70 -33.06 0.57
CA PHE A 82 -5.79 -32.59 1.40
C PHE A 82 -5.72 -31.07 1.51
N LEU A 83 -6.87 -30.40 1.63
CA LEU A 83 -6.93 -28.94 1.85
C LEU A 83 -7.61 -28.65 3.18
N LEU A 84 -6.88 -28.15 4.17
CA LEU A 84 -7.46 -27.60 5.40
C LEU A 84 -8.05 -26.22 5.11
N VAL A 85 -9.36 -26.10 5.24
CA VAL A 85 -10.08 -24.89 4.83
C VAL A 85 -10.47 -23.98 5.99
N ASN A 86 -10.69 -24.54 7.18
CA ASN A 86 -11.06 -23.75 8.36
C ASN A 86 -10.83 -24.52 9.67
N VAL A 87 -10.75 -23.82 10.80
CA VAL A 87 -10.78 -24.40 12.16
C VAL A 87 -11.85 -23.67 12.99
N VAL A 88 -12.88 -24.41 13.39
CA VAL A 88 -14.07 -23.84 14.05
C VAL A 88 -14.53 -24.76 15.20
N PRO A 89 -15.39 -24.28 16.12
CA PRO A 89 -16.00 -25.11 17.15
C PRO A 89 -16.72 -26.33 16.55
N HIS A 90 -16.81 -27.41 17.31
CA HIS A 90 -17.31 -28.71 16.88
C HIS A 90 -18.63 -28.64 16.11
N ASP A 91 -19.66 -28.01 16.71
CA ASP A 91 -21.01 -27.98 16.13
C ASP A 91 -21.10 -27.09 14.89
N ASP A 92 -20.27 -26.03 14.87
CA ASP A 92 -20.14 -25.13 13.73
C ASP A 92 -19.42 -25.82 12.57
N ALA A 93 -18.47 -26.72 12.82
CA ALA A 93 -17.70 -27.39 11.78
C ALA A 93 -18.59 -28.18 10.82
N TYR A 94 -19.50 -29.01 11.34
CA TYR A 94 -20.40 -29.80 10.50
C TYR A 94 -21.39 -28.90 9.75
N THR A 95 -21.93 -27.85 10.41
CA THR A 95 -22.86 -26.91 9.79
C THR A 95 -22.20 -26.06 8.70
N TRP A 96 -20.97 -25.62 8.95
CA TRP A 96 -20.16 -24.79 8.05
C TRP A 96 -19.71 -25.58 6.82
N ALA A 97 -19.31 -26.83 7.04
CA ALA A 97 -18.89 -27.78 6.02
C ALA A 97 -20.05 -28.21 5.13
N ALA A 98 -21.24 -28.47 5.70
CA ALA A 98 -22.37 -29.02 4.94
C ALA A 98 -22.93 -28.06 3.87
N LYS A 99 -22.77 -26.75 4.06
CA LYS A 99 -23.35 -25.71 3.17
C LYS A 99 -22.48 -25.33 1.98
N ARG A 100 -21.23 -25.80 1.93
CA ARG A 100 -20.23 -25.38 0.93
C ARG A 100 -19.98 -26.45 -0.12
N LEU A 101 -19.74 -26.00 -1.34
CA LEU A 101 -19.32 -26.84 -2.47
C LEU A 101 -18.03 -26.28 -3.06
N TYR A 102 -17.05 -27.15 -3.29
CA TYR A 102 -15.81 -26.79 -3.96
C TYR A 102 -15.87 -27.26 -5.41
N THR A 103 -15.56 -26.38 -6.35
CA THR A 103 -15.59 -26.69 -7.78
C THR A 103 -14.36 -26.12 -8.45
N THR A 104 -13.97 -26.69 -9.58
CA THR A 104 -12.91 -26.12 -10.42
C THR A 104 -13.53 -25.14 -11.42
N ASN A 105 -13.04 -23.90 -11.48
CA ASN A 105 -13.49 -22.92 -12.46
C ASN A 105 -13.13 -23.40 -13.88
N SER A 106 -14.06 -23.35 -14.81
CA SER A 106 -13.86 -23.82 -16.18
C SER A 106 -12.85 -22.98 -16.98
N ALA A 107 -12.73 -21.69 -16.69
CA ALA A 107 -11.87 -20.74 -17.40
C ALA A 107 -10.51 -20.55 -16.70
N THR A 108 -10.49 -20.35 -15.38
CA THR A 108 -9.25 -20.12 -14.62
C THR A 108 -8.57 -21.42 -14.17
N ARG A 109 -9.30 -22.55 -14.17
CA ARG A 109 -8.85 -23.86 -13.63
C ARG A 109 -8.49 -23.84 -12.14
N GLY A 110 -8.84 -22.77 -11.43
CA GLY A 110 -8.64 -22.64 -9.98
C GLY A 110 -9.79 -23.26 -9.17
N LEU A 111 -9.51 -23.60 -7.93
CA LEU A 111 -10.48 -24.08 -6.95
C LEU A 111 -11.33 -22.90 -6.45
N GLU A 112 -12.64 -23.06 -6.53
CA GLU A 112 -13.63 -22.09 -6.08
C GLU A 112 -14.46 -22.64 -4.94
N VAL A 113 -14.87 -21.76 -4.02
CA VAL A 113 -15.77 -22.10 -2.92
C VAL A 113 -17.12 -21.45 -3.15
N ARG A 114 -18.19 -22.23 -2.99
CA ARG A 114 -19.57 -21.77 -3.18
C ARG A 114 -20.38 -21.98 -1.91
N ASN A 115 -21.20 -20.99 -1.57
CA ASN A 115 -22.32 -21.18 -0.65
C ASN A 115 -23.60 -21.43 -1.45
N VAL A 116 -23.74 -22.65 -1.96
CA VAL A 116 -24.81 -23.06 -2.89
C VAL A 116 -26.20 -22.77 -2.32
N VAL A 117 -26.38 -23.00 -1.01
CA VAL A 117 -27.65 -22.79 -0.32
C VAL A 117 -28.06 -21.32 -0.31
N ALA A 118 -27.11 -20.40 -0.12
CA ALA A 118 -27.41 -18.97 -0.09
C ALA A 118 -27.77 -18.42 -1.48
N ILE A 119 -27.07 -18.86 -2.52
CA ILE A 119 -27.35 -18.48 -3.91
C ILE A 119 -28.75 -18.97 -4.33
N GLU A 120 -29.07 -20.24 -4.07
CA GLU A 120 -30.38 -20.83 -4.40
C GLU A 120 -31.56 -20.15 -3.67
N GLN A 121 -31.36 -19.74 -2.41
CA GLN A 121 -32.40 -19.09 -1.61
C GLN A 121 -32.70 -17.64 -2.04
N LEU A 122 -31.69 -16.91 -2.53
CA LEU A 122 -31.84 -15.50 -2.89
C LEU A 122 -32.29 -15.30 -4.34
N THR A 123 -31.96 -16.22 -5.24
CA THR A 123 -32.27 -16.11 -6.68
C THR A 123 -33.75 -15.81 -6.97
N PRO A 124 -34.76 -16.47 -6.35
CA PRO A 124 -36.18 -16.20 -6.64
C PRO A 124 -36.69 -14.82 -6.18
N ALA A 125 -36.04 -14.20 -5.19
CA ALA A 125 -36.36 -12.84 -4.79
C ALA A 125 -35.78 -11.82 -5.79
N LEU A 126 -34.60 -12.11 -6.32
CA LEU A 126 -33.90 -11.29 -7.31
C LEU A 126 -34.60 -11.36 -8.68
N GLU A 127 -35.07 -12.53 -9.11
CA GLU A 127 -35.87 -12.71 -10.34
C GLU A 127 -37.12 -11.82 -10.33
N ARG A 128 -37.80 -11.72 -9.19
CA ARG A 128 -38.96 -10.83 -9.03
C ARG A 128 -38.61 -9.35 -9.13
N ALA A 129 -37.48 -8.94 -8.56
CA ALA A 129 -37.00 -7.57 -8.65
C ALA A 129 -36.54 -7.22 -10.09
N ALA A 130 -35.84 -8.15 -10.75
CA ALA A 130 -35.36 -8.01 -12.11
C ALA A 130 -36.49 -7.87 -13.12
N ALA A 131 -37.61 -8.59 -12.93
CA ALA A 131 -38.78 -8.51 -13.81
C ALA A 131 -39.45 -7.12 -13.85
N ALA A 132 -39.22 -6.28 -12.83
CA ALA A 132 -39.76 -4.92 -12.75
C ALA A 132 -38.72 -3.84 -13.10
N ALA A 133 -37.47 -4.23 -13.42
CA ALA A 133 -36.38 -3.30 -13.66
C ALA A 133 -36.31 -2.85 -15.13
N PRO A 134 -36.01 -1.57 -15.40
CA PRO A 134 -35.93 -1.03 -16.77
C PRO A 134 -34.71 -1.54 -17.55
N SER A 135 -33.64 -1.94 -16.86
CA SER A 135 -32.41 -2.49 -17.44
C SER A 135 -31.70 -3.37 -16.43
N LEU A 136 -30.94 -4.34 -16.91
CA LEU A 136 -30.13 -5.23 -16.08
C LEU A 136 -28.64 -4.97 -16.36
N LEU A 137 -27.83 -4.97 -15.31
CA LEU A 137 -26.43 -4.53 -15.33
C LEU A 137 -25.59 -5.28 -16.38
N PHE A 138 -25.88 -6.57 -16.59
CA PHE A 138 -25.12 -7.43 -17.51
C PHE A 138 -25.89 -7.79 -18.79
N ALA A 139 -27.03 -7.16 -19.08
CA ALA A 139 -27.85 -7.46 -20.26
C ALA A 139 -27.09 -7.35 -21.59
N GLN A 140 -26.10 -6.45 -21.64
CA GLN A 140 -25.31 -6.17 -22.84
C GLN A 140 -24.28 -7.26 -23.21
N TYR A 141 -23.97 -8.19 -22.28
CA TYR A 141 -23.01 -9.26 -22.52
C TYR A 141 -23.75 -10.56 -22.85
N SER A 142 -23.26 -11.35 -23.81
CA SER A 142 -23.84 -12.66 -24.13
C SER A 142 -23.46 -13.71 -23.09
N ASP A 143 -24.26 -14.77 -22.96
CA ASP A 143 -23.95 -15.87 -22.03
C ASP A 143 -22.61 -16.55 -22.40
N THR A 144 -22.30 -16.64 -23.70
CA THR A 144 -21.02 -17.17 -24.18
C THR A 144 -19.84 -16.38 -23.63
N VAL A 145 -19.90 -15.05 -23.71
CA VAL A 145 -18.84 -14.16 -23.20
C VAL A 145 -18.70 -14.30 -21.68
N LEU A 146 -19.81 -14.37 -20.95
CA LEU A 146 -19.75 -14.56 -19.49
C LEU A 146 -19.14 -15.92 -19.12
N ARG A 147 -19.48 -16.99 -19.85
CA ARG A 147 -18.87 -18.31 -19.64
C ARG A 147 -17.38 -18.34 -19.98
N GLU A 148 -16.96 -17.67 -21.06
CA GLU A 148 -15.54 -17.51 -21.41
C GLU A 148 -14.76 -16.78 -20.32
N LEU A 149 -15.42 -15.90 -19.58
CA LEU A 149 -14.86 -15.21 -18.41
C LEU A 149 -14.88 -16.06 -17.12
N GLY A 150 -15.36 -17.29 -17.18
CA GLY A 150 -15.41 -18.23 -16.06
C GLY A 150 -16.69 -18.17 -15.23
N ILE A 151 -17.73 -17.47 -15.69
CA ILE A 151 -19.05 -17.46 -15.03
C ILE A 151 -19.79 -18.75 -15.36
N ASP A 152 -20.04 -19.60 -14.36
CA ASP A 152 -20.74 -20.87 -14.59
C ASP A 152 -22.26 -20.71 -14.63
N ASP A 153 -22.96 -21.72 -15.14
CA ASP A 153 -24.41 -21.66 -15.40
C ASP A 153 -25.27 -21.40 -14.16
N GLN A 154 -24.80 -21.77 -12.96
CA GLN A 154 -25.54 -21.52 -11.72
C GLN A 154 -25.42 -20.06 -11.29
N VAL A 155 -24.21 -19.50 -11.36
CA VAL A 155 -23.96 -18.06 -11.09
C VAL A 155 -24.57 -17.19 -12.18
N LEU A 156 -24.51 -17.64 -13.44
CA LEU A 156 -25.06 -16.93 -14.60
C LEU A 156 -26.55 -16.60 -14.42
N LYS A 157 -27.34 -17.53 -13.86
CA LYS A 157 -28.76 -17.29 -13.56
C LYS A 157 -28.93 -16.12 -12.59
N ALA A 158 -28.14 -16.07 -11.52
CA ALA A 158 -28.18 -14.98 -10.57
C ALA A 158 -27.67 -13.66 -11.18
N VAL A 159 -26.58 -13.70 -11.96
CA VAL A 159 -26.01 -12.55 -12.68
C VAL A 159 -27.03 -11.91 -13.62
N ARG A 160 -27.85 -12.73 -14.29
CA ARG A 160 -28.94 -12.27 -15.17
C ARG A 160 -30.10 -11.60 -14.43
N THR A 161 -30.09 -11.58 -13.11
CA THR A 161 -31.10 -10.88 -12.29
C THR A 161 -30.56 -9.62 -11.62
N ILE A 162 -29.28 -9.27 -11.86
CA ILE A 162 -28.64 -8.10 -11.26
C ILE A 162 -29.00 -6.84 -12.06
N ILE A 163 -29.54 -5.86 -11.35
CA ILE A 163 -30.07 -4.59 -11.85
C ILE A 163 -28.99 -3.51 -11.81
N ASP A 164 -28.21 -3.44 -10.72
CA ASP A 164 -27.22 -2.38 -10.48
C ASP A 164 -25.99 -2.84 -9.67
N LYS A 165 -25.00 -1.94 -9.56
CA LYS A 165 -23.74 -2.20 -8.84
C LYS A 165 -23.93 -2.48 -7.34
N PRO A 166 -24.77 -1.73 -6.59
CA PRO A 166 -25.05 -2.06 -5.19
C PRO A 166 -25.60 -3.48 -4.99
N GLN A 167 -26.48 -3.94 -5.88
CA GLN A 167 -27.01 -5.31 -5.83
C GLN A 167 -25.92 -6.34 -6.15
N LEU A 168 -25.01 -6.05 -7.11
CA LEU A 168 -23.83 -6.88 -7.37
C LEU A 168 -22.92 -6.97 -6.14
N GLU A 169 -22.64 -5.86 -5.47
CA GLU A 169 -21.79 -5.82 -4.27
C GLU A 169 -22.39 -6.62 -3.11
N ALA A 170 -23.69 -6.48 -2.86
CA ALA A 170 -24.40 -7.27 -1.86
C ALA A 170 -24.32 -8.77 -2.17
N PHE A 171 -24.44 -9.14 -3.45
CA PHE A 171 -24.38 -10.53 -3.91
C PHE A 171 -22.95 -11.09 -3.97
N GLY A 172 -21.95 -10.22 -4.11
CA GLY A 172 -20.53 -10.58 -4.22
C GLY A 172 -20.01 -11.39 -3.04
N THR A 173 -20.58 -11.19 -1.85
CA THR A 173 -20.26 -11.96 -0.64
C THR A 173 -20.61 -13.45 -0.73
N LEU A 174 -21.45 -13.83 -1.71
CA LEU A 174 -21.94 -15.18 -1.93
C LEU A 174 -21.35 -15.84 -3.16
N LEU A 175 -20.73 -15.06 -4.05
CA LEU A 175 -20.16 -15.52 -5.31
C LEU A 175 -18.72 -16.03 -5.13
N PRO A 176 -18.28 -16.99 -5.97
CA PRO A 176 -16.87 -17.27 -6.12
C PRO A 176 -16.07 -16.01 -6.45
N GLU A 177 -14.95 -15.81 -5.77
CA GLU A 177 -14.18 -14.57 -5.85
C GLU A 177 -13.69 -14.27 -7.28
N ASP A 178 -13.32 -15.29 -8.05
CA ASP A 178 -12.90 -15.15 -9.46
C ASP A 178 -14.04 -14.65 -10.35
N GLN A 179 -15.21 -15.25 -10.19
CA GLN A 179 -16.41 -14.87 -10.94
C GLN A 179 -16.89 -13.49 -10.55
N PHE A 180 -16.87 -13.17 -9.25
CA PHE A 180 -17.24 -11.85 -8.76
C PHE A 180 -16.31 -10.76 -9.29
N GLU A 181 -15.00 -11.00 -9.26
CA GLU A 181 -14.01 -10.06 -9.77
C GLU A 181 -14.23 -9.78 -11.27
N ALA A 182 -14.45 -10.82 -12.08
CA ALA A 182 -14.76 -10.65 -13.50
C ALA A 182 -16.03 -9.80 -13.72
N LEU A 183 -17.09 -10.04 -12.93
CA LEU A 183 -18.33 -9.28 -12.99
C LEU A 183 -18.14 -7.82 -12.53
N GLN A 184 -17.28 -7.56 -11.54
CA GLN A 184 -16.95 -6.20 -11.11
C GLN A 184 -16.26 -5.42 -12.23
N TYR A 185 -15.26 -6.01 -12.90
CA TYR A 185 -14.60 -5.34 -14.03
C TYR A 185 -15.58 -5.05 -15.18
N LEU A 186 -16.48 -5.98 -15.50
CA LEU A 186 -17.53 -5.71 -16.49
C LEU A 186 -18.48 -4.59 -16.05
N ALA A 187 -18.87 -4.56 -14.78
CA ALA A 187 -19.72 -3.49 -14.22
C ALA A 187 -19.03 -2.11 -14.23
N GLU A 188 -17.70 -2.08 -14.14
CA GLU A 188 -16.89 -0.86 -14.30
C GLU A 188 -16.65 -0.45 -15.77
N GLY A 189 -17.23 -1.17 -16.73
CA GLY A 189 -17.18 -0.82 -18.15
C GLY A 189 -15.94 -1.31 -18.90
N PHE A 190 -15.17 -2.24 -18.32
CA PHE A 190 -14.06 -2.88 -19.02
C PHE A 190 -14.59 -3.79 -20.14
N ARG A 191 -13.83 -3.89 -21.24
CA ARG A 191 -14.20 -4.77 -22.36
C ARG A 191 -13.96 -6.24 -21.99
N PRO A 192 -14.79 -7.18 -22.44
CA PRO A 192 -14.61 -8.60 -22.12
C PRO A 192 -13.24 -9.15 -22.49
N GLU A 193 -12.63 -8.68 -23.58
CA GLU A 193 -11.29 -9.11 -23.98
C GLU A 193 -10.21 -8.64 -22.99
N ASP A 194 -10.39 -7.46 -22.41
CA ASP A 194 -9.50 -6.93 -21.36
C ASP A 194 -9.69 -7.72 -20.06
N VAL A 195 -10.94 -8.04 -19.68
CA VAL A 195 -11.22 -8.87 -18.50
C VAL A 195 -10.65 -10.28 -18.68
N TYR A 196 -10.81 -10.88 -19.86
CA TYR A 196 -10.22 -12.19 -20.17
C TYR A 196 -8.70 -12.12 -20.08
N ARG A 197 -8.06 -11.13 -20.72
CA ARG A 197 -6.61 -10.95 -20.68
C ARG A 197 -6.09 -10.73 -19.24
N ASP A 198 -6.78 -9.91 -18.45
CA ASP A 198 -6.25 -9.38 -17.20
C ASP A 198 -6.61 -10.22 -15.96
N VAL A 199 -7.68 -11.01 -16.05
CA VAL A 199 -8.20 -11.87 -14.98
C VAL A 199 -8.06 -13.36 -15.34
N VAL A 200 -8.59 -13.79 -16.49
CA VAL A 200 -8.69 -15.22 -16.84
C VAL A 200 -7.38 -15.80 -17.38
N ALA A 201 -6.82 -15.20 -18.43
CA ALA A 201 -5.59 -15.66 -19.07
C ALA A 201 -4.38 -15.61 -18.14
N VAL A 202 -4.41 -14.75 -17.11
CA VAL A 202 -3.36 -14.67 -16.08
C VAL A 202 -3.38 -15.86 -15.14
N ARG A 203 -4.56 -16.42 -14.87
CA ARG A 203 -4.77 -17.50 -13.90
C ARG A 203 -4.79 -18.88 -14.55
N ARG A 204 -5.07 -18.94 -15.85
CA ARG A 204 -5.07 -20.18 -16.62
C ARG A 204 -3.65 -20.73 -16.81
N PRO A 205 -3.37 -22.01 -16.45
CA PRO A 205 -2.06 -22.63 -16.65
C PRO A 205 -1.70 -22.79 -18.14
N VAL A 206 -0.40 -22.69 -18.47
CA VAL A 206 0.12 -22.77 -19.86
C VAL A 206 -0.15 -24.14 -20.50
N ASP A 207 -0.19 -25.22 -19.70
CA ASP A 207 -0.35 -26.61 -20.16
C ASP A 207 -1.75 -27.20 -19.85
N ALA A 208 -2.77 -26.36 -19.64
CA ALA A 208 -4.11 -26.85 -19.26
C ALA A 208 -4.78 -27.65 -20.39
N SER A 209 -5.23 -28.86 -20.09
CA SER A 209 -6.03 -29.72 -20.98
C SER A 209 -7.34 -29.03 -21.41
N PRO A 210 -7.92 -29.38 -22.59
CA PRO A 210 -9.16 -28.76 -23.09
C PRO A 210 -10.36 -28.97 -22.17
N GLU A 211 -10.42 -30.13 -21.48
CA GLU A 211 -11.48 -30.47 -20.54
C GLU A 211 -11.12 -30.06 -19.11
N PRO A 212 -12.08 -29.67 -18.26
CA PRO A 212 -11.84 -29.46 -16.83
C PRO A 212 -11.48 -30.80 -16.18
N ASP A 213 -10.19 -31.03 -15.89
CA ASP A 213 -9.79 -32.13 -15.01
C ASP A 213 -10.40 -31.93 -13.61
N GLU A 214 -11.01 -32.98 -13.07
CA GLU A 214 -11.57 -33.02 -11.71
C GLU A 214 -10.50 -33.20 -10.62
N ASP A 215 -9.23 -33.31 -11.00
CA ASP A 215 -8.09 -33.53 -10.08
C ASP A 215 -7.92 -32.35 -9.11
N LEU A 216 -8.17 -32.61 -7.82
CA LEU A 216 -8.07 -31.67 -6.73
C LEU A 216 -6.64 -31.14 -6.56
N ALA A 217 -5.63 -31.98 -6.79
CA ALA A 217 -4.23 -31.57 -6.69
C ALA A 217 -3.87 -30.55 -7.79
N ALA A 218 -4.33 -30.80 -9.02
CA ALA A 218 -4.17 -29.86 -10.13
C ALA A 218 -4.92 -28.55 -9.89
N ALA A 219 -6.18 -28.61 -9.42
CA ALA A 219 -6.95 -27.41 -9.08
C ALA A 219 -6.29 -26.58 -7.97
N ILE A 220 -5.75 -27.23 -6.93
CA ILE A 220 -5.00 -26.57 -5.86
C ILE A 220 -3.71 -25.91 -6.39
N ALA A 221 -2.94 -26.61 -7.22
CA ALA A 221 -1.73 -26.07 -7.84
C ALA A 221 -2.02 -24.87 -8.76
N ASN A 222 -3.18 -24.85 -9.41
CA ASN A 222 -3.63 -23.73 -10.24
C ASN A 222 -4.18 -22.55 -9.42
N THR A 223 -4.37 -22.72 -8.11
CA THR A 223 -4.87 -21.70 -7.17
C THR A 223 -3.76 -21.10 -6.30
N THR A 224 -2.51 -21.10 -6.77
CA THR A 224 -1.30 -20.67 -6.03
C THR A 224 -1.31 -19.24 -5.49
N SER A 225 -2.28 -18.40 -5.88
CA SER A 225 -2.51 -17.08 -5.28
C SER A 225 -3.35 -17.11 -3.99
N ARG A 226 -4.03 -18.23 -3.69
CA ARG A 226 -4.94 -18.38 -2.53
C ARG A 226 -4.76 -19.64 -1.69
N ILE A 227 -3.90 -20.55 -2.15
CA ILE A 227 -3.56 -21.78 -1.44
C ILE A 227 -2.04 -21.87 -1.40
N THR A 228 -1.49 -21.88 -0.20
CA THR A 228 -0.07 -22.16 0.00
C THR A 228 0.11 -23.67 0.00
N LEU A 229 0.79 -24.19 -1.03
CA LEU A 229 1.18 -25.59 -1.11
C LEU A 229 2.44 -25.75 -0.25
N VAL A 230 2.29 -26.41 0.88
CA VAL A 230 3.36 -26.56 1.88
C VAL A 230 3.97 -27.94 1.68
N THR A 231 5.16 -27.99 1.09
CA THR A 231 5.83 -29.26 0.76
C THR A 231 6.71 -29.82 1.89
N GLY A 232 6.80 -29.15 3.06
CA GLY A 232 7.50 -29.69 4.22
C GLY A 232 7.35 -28.86 5.51
N PRO A 233 7.70 -29.44 6.69
CA PRO A 233 7.60 -28.76 7.99
C PRO A 233 8.54 -27.56 8.12
N ASP A 234 9.72 -27.57 7.50
CA ASP A 234 10.72 -26.50 7.67
C ASP A 234 10.36 -25.21 6.92
N GLU A 235 9.74 -25.28 5.73
CA GLU A 235 9.33 -24.09 4.96
C GLU A 235 8.21 -23.29 5.63
N LEU A 236 7.27 -23.98 6.29
CA LEU A 236 6.16 -23.33 6.97
C LEU A 236 6.56 -22.78 8.34
N ILE A 237 7.40 -23.52 9.08
CA ILE A 237 7.97 -23.02 10.34
C ILE A 237 8.85 -21.80 10.06
N ASP A 238 9.62 -21.80 8.96
CA ASP A 238 10.37 -20.62 8.52
C ASP A 238 9.47 -19.43 8.18
N ILE A 239 8.31 -19.63 7.53
CA ILE A 239 7.39 -18.52 7.18
C ILE A 239 6.63 -18.00 8.42
N LEU A 240 6.30 -18.88 9.35
CA LEU A 240 5.51 -18.56 10.56
C LEU A 240 6.37 -17.98 11.69
N ASP A 241 7.66 -18.34 11.79
CA ASP A 241 8.60 -17.84 12.80
C ASP A 241 9.58 -16.79 12.25
N LYS A 242 9.55 -16.48 10.94
CA LYS A 242 10.40 -15.40 10.41
C LYS A 242 10.01 -14.04 11.01
N PRO A 243 11.00 -13.23 11.45
CA PRO A 243 10.76 -11.87 11.88
C PRO A 243 9.98 -11.09 10.81
N PHE A 244 9.22 -10.07 11.23
CA PHE A 244 8.51 -9.10 10.38
C PHE A 244 9.29 -8.65 9.12
N ALA A 245 10.62 -8.70 9.16
CA ALA A 245 11.54 -8.53 8.05
C ALA A 245 11.24 -9.39 6.79
N ALA A 246 10.82 -10.65 6.92
CA ALA A 246 10.59 -11.52 5.76
C ALA A 246 9.36 -11.11 4.92
N TRP A 247 8.34 -10.53 5.58
CA TRP A 247 7.18 -9.96 4.89
C TRP A 247 7.55 -8.73 4.04
N ARG A 248 8.62 -8.01 4.39
CA ARG A 248 9.06 -6.80 3.67
C ARG A 248 9.65 -7.08 2.29
N VAL A 249 9.95 -8.34 1.97
CA VAL A 249 10.48 -8.78 0.68
C VAL A 249 9.58 -9.80 -0.03
N PHE A 250 8.41 -10.12 0.53
CA PHE A 250 7.50 -11.09 -0.06
C PHE A 250 6.70 -10.49 -1.23
N LEU A 251 6.88 -11.04 -2.43
CA LEU A 251 6.19 -10.59 -3.65
C LEU A 251 5.00 -11.49 -3.99
N HIS A 252 3.81 -10.93 -3.95
CA HIS A 252 2.58 -11.62 -4.35
C HIS A 252 2.55 -11.91 -5.87
N PRO A 253 1.92 -13.01 -6.35
CA PRO A 253 1.83 -13.31 -7.78
C PRO A 253 1.29 -12.16 -8.65
N SER A 254 0.31 -11.40 -8.17
CA SER A 254 -0.23 -10.23 -8.91
C SER A 254 0.81 -9.12 -9.10
N GLN A 255 1.74 -8.96 -8.16
CA GLN A 255 2.86 -8.00 -8.20
C GLN A 255 4.02 -8.52 -9.06
N ARG A 256 4.22 -9.85 -9.10
CA ARG A 256 5.28 -10.51 -9.87
C ARG A 256 5.27 -10.12 -11.34
N ARG A 257 4.09 -10.02 -11.97
CA ARG A 257 3.97 -9.63 -13.38
C ARG A 257 4.58 -8.25 -13.68
N VAL A 258 4.52 -7.35 -12.70
CA VAL A 258 4.98 -5.96 -12.85
C VAL A 258 6.48 -5.89 -12.57
N ALA A 259 6.94 -6.51 -11.48
CA ALA A 259 8.35 -6.50 -11.11
C ALA A 259 9.23 -7.24 -12.14
N TYR A 260 8.79 -8.42 -12.58
CA TYR A 260 9.53 -9.33 -13.47
C TYR A 260 9.08 -9.27 -14.93
N ARG A 261 8.40 -8.19 -15.34
CA ARG A 261 8.16 -7.96 -16.76
C ARG A 261 9.50 -7.87 -17.49
N VAL A 262 9.65 -8.67 -18.54
CA VAL A 262 10.92 -8.83 -19.30
C VAL A 262 11.55 -7.49 -19.61
N SER A 263 10.79 -6.54 -20.17
CA SER A 263 11.24 -5.17 -20.42
C SER A 263 10.04 -4.22 -20.59
N TYR A 264 10.30 -2.95 -20.32
CA TYR A 264 9.47 -1.81 -20.64
C TYR A 264 10.20 -0.94 -21.67
N GLY A 265 9.54 -0.56 -22.76
CA GLY A 265 10.14 0.27 -23.82
C GLY A 265 10.33 1.76 -23.46
N GLY A 266 10.63 2.06 -22.20
CA GLY A 266 10.71 3.42 -21.62
C GLY A 266 10.26 3.44 -20.15
N PRO A 267 10.01 4.64 -19.60
CA PRO A 267 9.58 4.79 -18.22
C PRO A 267 8.31 4.01 -17.91
N ALA A 268 8.31 3.30 -16.79
CA ALA A 268 7.18 2.54 -16.28
C ALA A 268 6.73 3.08 -14.92
N GLN A 269 5.43 2.97 -14.64
CA GLN A 269 4.85 3.48 -13.40
C GLN A 269 4.00 2.41 -12.71
N VAL A 270 4.17 2.28 -11.40
CA VAL A 270 3.36 1.43 -10.54
C VAL A 270 2.73 2.29 -9.46
N THR A 271 1.40 2.43 -9.53
CA THR A 271 0.62 3.12 -8.51
C THR A 271 -0.11 2.10 -7.63
N GLY A 272 -0.51 2.55 -6.45
CA GLY A 272 -1.23 1.72 -5.50
C GLY A 272 -1.43 2.46 -4.19
N GLY A 273 -2.54 2.19 -3.52
CA GLY A 273 -2.85 2.68 -2.19
C GLY A 273 -1.89 2.12 -1.12
N PRO A 274 -2.14 2.47 0.16
CA PRO A 274 -1.31 2.01 1.27
C PRO A 274 -1.30 0.48 1.35
N GLY A 275 -0.17 -0.09 1.76
CA GLY A 275 -0.06 -1.54 2.00
C GLY A 275 -0.10 -2.43 0.75
N THR A 276 -0.13 -1.89 -0.46
CA THR A 276 -0.25 -2.69 -1.71
C THR A 276 1.05 -3.33 -2.20
N GLY A 277 2.17 -3.14 -1.49
CA GLY A 277 3.47 -3.75 -1.80
C GLY A 277 4.27 -3.08 -2.94
N LYS A 278 4.04 -1.78 -3.21
CA LYS A 278 4.81 -0.99 -4.20
C LYS A 278 6.32 -1.06 -3.98
N THR A 279 6.76 -0.85 -2.74
CA THR A 279 8.18 -0.93 -2.36
C THR A 279 8.76 -2.31 -2.65
N VAL A 280 8.00 -3.38 -2.39
CA VAL A 280 8.41 -4.75 -2.71
C VAL A 280 8.57 -4.94 -4.22
N VAL A 281 7.63 -4.42 -5.02
CA VAL A 281 7.72 -4.42 -6.48
C VAL A 281 8.98 -3.69 -6.95
N ALA A 282 9.30 -2.54 -6.37
CA ALA A 282 10.52 -1.79 -6.69
C ALA A 282 11.80 -2.61 -6.39
N LEU A 283 11.88 -3.26 -5.23
CA LEU A 283 13.02 -4.10 -4.86
C LEU A 283 13.20 -5.31 -5.79
N HIS A 284 12.11 -6.01 -6.10
CA HIS A 284 12.14 -7.13 -7.04
C HIS A 284 12.47 -6.67 -8.46
N ARG A 285 12.07 -5.45 -8.83
CA ARG A 285 12.46 -4.87 -10.10
C ARG A 285 13.97 -4.65 -10.17
N VAL A 286 14.58 -4.13 -9.11
CA VAL A 286 16.05 -4.00 -9.01
C VAL A 286 16.71 -5.38 -9.16
N LYS A 287 16.26 -6.39 -8.40
CA LYS A 287 16.77 -7.78 -8.52
C LYS A 287 16.66 -8.30 -9.95
N HIS A 288 15.53 -8.07 -10.62
CA HIS A 288 15.34 -8.51 -12.00
C HIS A 288 16.29 -7.82 -12.98
N LEU A 289 16.49 -6.50 -12.87
CA LEU A 289 17.42 -5.74 -13.71
C LEU A 289 18.86 -6.22 -13.53
N LEU A 290 19.30 -6.42 -12.28
CA LEU A 290 20.63 -6.95 -11.97
C LEU A 290 20.87 -8.37 -12.51
N SER A 291 19.82 -9.20 -12.59
CA SER A 291 19.92 -10.57 -13.10
C SER A 291 20.08 -10.65 -14.63
N ARG A 292 19.68 -9.60 -15.35
CA ARG A 292 19.75 -9.56 -16.82
C ARG A 292 21.13 -9.18 -17.35
N SER A 293 21.86 -8.36 -16.61
CA SER A 293 23.13 -7.80 -17.08
C SER A 293 24.14 -7.75 -15.93
N PRO A 294 25.30 -8.42 -16.06
CA PRO A 294 26.30 -8.49 -14.99
C PRO A 294 26.97 -7.14 -14.72
N ASP A 295 26.94 -6.22 -15.68
CA ASP A 295 27.56 -4.90 -15.56
C ASP A 295 26.55 -3.78 -15.24
N ALA A 296 25.25 -4.10 -15.15
CA ALA A 296 24.22 -3.08 -14.97
C ALA A 296 24.38 -2.37 -13.62
N ARG A 297 24.37 -1.04 -13.67
CA ARG A 297 24.34 -0.17 -12.49
C ARG A 297 22.94 0.40 -12.30
N VAL A 298 22.43 0.28 -11.07
CA VAL A 298 21.08 0.70 -10.72
C VAL A 298 21.13 1.77 -9.65
N LEU A 299 20.41 2.87 -9.84
CA LEU A 299 20.14 3.84 -8.80
C LEU A 299 18.75 3.56 -8.20
N LEU A 300 18.69 3.20 -6.93
CA LEU A 300 17.44 3.05 -6.17
C LEU A 300 17.24 4.26 -5.27
N THR A 301 16.23 5.06 -5.55
CA THR A 301 15.94 6.28 -4.78
C THR A 301 14.66 6.20 -3.98
N THR A 302 14.65 6.91 -2.85
CA THR A 302 13.45 7.13 -2.03
C THR A 302 13.49 8.53 -1.40
N TYR A 303 12.50 8.86 -0.58
CA TYR A 303 12.31 10.21 -0.06
C TYR A 303 13.18 10.54 1.17
N THR A 304 13.30 9.64 2.15
CA THR A 304 14.05 9.89 3.39
C THR A 304 15.26 8.96 3.56
N ASN A 305 16.26 9.41 4.33
CA ASN A 305 17.45 8.59 4.62
C ASN A 305 17.10 7.31 5.40
N ALA A 306 16.11 7.37 6.30
CA ALA A 306 15.64 6.19 7.04
C ALA A 306 15.03 5.15 6.08
N MET A 307 14.24 5.60 5.11
CA MET A 307 13.70 4.73 4.07
C MET A 307 14.80 4.17 3.17
N ALA A 308 15.82 4.97 2.83
CA ALA A 308 16.94 4.49 2.01
C ALA A 308 17.73 3.37 2.73
N ALA A 309 17.99 3.53 4.03
CA ALA A 309 18.60 2.48 4.85
C ALA A 309 17.72 1.21 4.88
N ALA A 310 16.42 1.37 5.12
CA ALA A 310 15.45 0.28 5.10
C ALA A 310 15.36 -0.45 3.75
N LEU A 311 15.43 0.28 2.62
CA LEU A 311 15.49 -0.30 1.28
C LEU A 311 16.77 -1.09 1.06
N ARG A 312 17.91 -0.58 1.53
CA ARG A 312 19.21 -1.25 1.40
C ARG A 312 19.22 -2.58 2.17
N GLU A 313 18.70 -2.58 3.39
CA GLU A 313 18.54 -3.80 4.20
C GLU A 313 17.63 -4.81 3.51
N ASN A 314 16.45 -4.39 3.06
CA ASN A 314 15.50 -5.26 2.38
C ASN A 314 16.07 -5.80 1.06
N LEU A 315 16.81 -4.97 0.30
CA LEU A 315 17.47 -5.41 -0.92
C LEU A 315 18.56 -6.43 -0.61
N SER A 316 19.37 -6.20 0.41
CA SER A 316 20.40 -7.16 0.85
C SER A 316 19.78 -8.51 1.23
N LEU A 317 18.67 -8.51 1.97
CA LEU A 317 17.92 -9.72 2.30
C LEU A 317 17.38 -10.41 1.03
N LEU A 318 16.82 -9.65 0.09
CA LEU A 318 16.25 -10.18 -1.15
C LEU A 318 17.32 -10.74 -2.11
N LEU A 319 18.55 -10.25 -2.03
CA LEU A 319 19.71 -10.72 -2.79
C LEU A 319 20.50 -11.81 -2.03
N ASP A 320 19.93 -12.39 -0.97
CA ASP A 320 20.54 -13.45 -0.16
C ASP A 320 21.93 -13.06 0.37
N GLY A 321 22.17 -11.76 0.62
CA GLY A 321 23.45 -11.24 1.10
C GLY A 321 24.54 -11.10 0.04
N ASP A 322 24.23 -11.21 -1.26
CA ASP A 322 25.23 -11.05 -2.33
C ASP A 322 25.75 -9.60 -2.41
N GLU A 323 26.89 -9.36 -1.77
CA GLU A 323 27.55 -8.05 -1.73
C GLU A 323 27.98 -7.56 -3.13
N THR A 324 28.26 -8.48 -4.07
CA THR A 324 28.68 -8.09 -5.43
C THR A 324 27.53 -7.49 -6.22
N GLN A 325 26.33 -8.04 -6.06
CA GLN A 325 25.12 -7.46 -6.65
C GLN A 325 24.72 -6.17 -5.94
N LEU A 326 24.82 -6.14 -4.60
CA LEU A 326 24.47 -4.97 -3.81
C LEU A 326 25.40 -3.78 -4.11
N ALA A 327 26.68 -4.01 -4.38
CA ALA A 327 27.66 -2.97 -4.75
C ALA A 327 27.35 -2.30 -6.09
N ARG A 328 26.55 -2.94 -6.96
CA ARG A 328 26.08 -2.36 -8.22
C ARG A 328 24.83 -1.47 -8.06
N VAL A 329 24.30 -1.38 -6.84
CA VAL A 329 23.11 -0.59 -6.53
C VAL A 329 23.43 0.54 -5.57
N ASP A 330 23.25 1.77 -6.04
CA ASP A 330 23.30 2.95 -5.18
C ASP A 330 21.90 3.19 -4.58
N VAL A 331 21.75 2.95 -3.28
CA VAL A 331 20.50 3.17 -2.55
C VAL A 331 20.60 4.47 -1.76
N THR A 332 19.85 5.50 -2.16
CA THR A 332 20.01 6.86 -1.61
C THR A 332 18.73 7.70 -1.69
N THR A 333 18.78 8.94 -1.21
CA THR A 333 17.74 9.94 -1.48
C THR A 333 18.12 10.82 -2.65
N VAL A 334 17.12 11.41 -3.33
CA VAL A 334 17.40 12.30 -4.47
C VAL A 334 18.20 13.54 -4.04
N ASN A 335 17.99 14.03 -2.82
CA ASN A 335 18.75 15.17 -2.28
C ASN A 335 20.21 14.80 -2.02
N ALA A 336 20.47 13.62 -1.44
CA ALA A 336 21.84 13.15 -1.20
C ALA A 336 22.58 12.92 -2.51
N TYR A 337 21.92 12.28 -3.50
CA TYR A 337 22.49 12.10 -4.83
C TYR A 337 22.78 13.45 -5.53
N ALA A 338 21.84 14.39 -5.49
CA ALA A 338 22.07 15.73 -6.06
C ALA A 338 23.25 16.45 -5.40
N HIS A 339 23.40 16.34 -4.07
CA HIS A 339 24.52 16.93 -3.36
C HIS A 339 25.86 16.28 -3.75
N GLN A 340 25.89 14.96 -3.92
CA GLN A 340 27.05 14.22 -4.42
C GLN A 340 27.45 14.72 -5.82
N ILE A 341 26.51 14.78 -6.76
CA ILE A 341 26.74 15.28 -8.12
C ILE A 341 27.30 16.70 -8.13
N VAL A 342 26.73 17.61 -7.34
CA VAL A 342 27.24 18.98 -7.23
C VAL A 342 28.66 18.99 -6.66
N SER A 343 28.96 18.10 -5.72
CA SER A 343 30.28 17.96 -5.10
C SER A 343 31.34 17.46 -6.09
N GLU A 344 31.00 16.44 -6.87
CA GLU A 344 31.90 15.76 -7.81
C GLU A 344 32.13 16.56 -9.09
N LEU A 345 31.06 17.09 -9.70
CA LEU A 345 31.12 17.78 -10.99
C LEU A 345 31.21 19.31 -10.85
N GLY A 346 30.72 19.87 -9.75
CA GLY A 346 30.60 21.31 -9.53
C GLY A 346 31.54 21.90 -8.48
N GLY A 347 32.42 21.09 -7.89
CA GLY A 347 33.27 21.50 -6.76
C GLY A 347 32.48 21.60 -5.45
N LYS A 348 32.85 22.49 -4.53
CA LYS A 348 32.20 22.53 -3.19
C LYS A 348 30.69 22.76 -3.27
N ALA A 349 29.91 21.80 -2.79
CA ALA A 349 28.47 21.94 -2.64
C ALA A 349 28.12 22.93 -1.49
N PRO A 350 27.15 23.85 -1.69
CA PRO A 350 26.71 24.77 -0.65
C PRO A 350 25.93 24.01 0.44
N SER A 351 25.95 24.55 1.66
CA SER A 351 25.22 23.93 2.78
C SER A 351 23.71 24.14 2.61
N PRO A 352 22.91 23.07 2.54
CA PRO A 352 21.47 23.20 2.40
C PRO A 352 20.84 23.72 3.70
N ILE A 353 19.92 24.68 3.59
CA ILE A 353 19.13 25.23 4.71
C ILE A 353 17.75 24.60 4.79
N GLY A 354 17.17 24.59 5.99
CA GLY A 354 15.81 24.09 6.23
C GLY A 354 14.72 25.16 6.05
N ASP A 355 13.46 24.73 6.01
CA ASP A 355 12.28 25.59 5.79
C ASP A 355 12.18 26.78 6.76
N ARG A 356 12.55 26.58 8.03
CA ARG A 356 12.53 27.66 9.03
C ARG A 356 13.52 28.77 8.71
N GLU A 357 14.73 28.40 8.28
CA GLU A 357 15.79 29.34 7.91
C GLU A 357 15.43 30.03 6.60
N GLU A 358 14.91 29.28 5.62
CA GLU A 358 14.41 29.84 4.36
C GLU A 358 13.34 30.91 4.60
N ARG A 359 12.32 30.61 5.44
CA ARG A 359 11.29 31.60 5.82
C ARG A 359 11.88 32.85 6.49
N GLN A 360 12.96 32.71 7.28
CA GLN A 360 13.64 33.87 7.88
C GLN A 360 14.36 34.73 6.84
N VAL A 361 14.98 34.13 5.84
CA VAL A 361 15.62 34.87 4.74
C VAL A 361 14.54 35.60 3.93
N TRP A 362 13.44 34.95 3.57
CA TRP A 362 12.32 35.60 2.90
C TRP A 362 11.73 36.76 3.72
N ARG A 363 11.60 36.61 5.03
CA ARG A 363 11.13 37.71 5.89
C ARG A 363 12.06 38.93 5.85
N LYS A 364 13.38 38.71 5.78
CA LYS A 364 14.37 39.79 5.59
C LYS A 364 14.21 40.45 4.21
N VAL A 365 13.98 39.67 3.16
CA VAL A 365 13.73 40.16 1.79
C VAL A 365 12.47 41.04 1.74
N VAL A 366 11.35 40.55 2.30
CA VAL A 366 10.09 41.30 2.41
C VAL A 366 10.31 42.66 3.09
N LYS A 367 11.00 42.66 4.24
CA LYS A 367 11.29 43.88 4.99
C LYS A 367 12.20 44.84 4.21
N LYS A 368 13.24 44.34 3.54
CA LYS A 368 14.23 45.15 2.82
C LYS A 368 13.64 45.80 1.56
N LEU A 369 12.73 45.12 0.88
CA LEU A 369 12.12 45.59 -0.36
C LEU A 369 10.72 46.21 -0.17
N GLY A 370 10.19 46.23 1.05
CA GLY A 370 8.86 46.79 1.35
C GLY A 370 7.74 46.08 0.59
N LEU A 371 7.82 44.76 0.45
CA LEU A 371 6.92 43.98 -0.39
C LEU A 371 5.55 43.78 0.27
N PRO A 372 4.45 43.77 -0.53
CA PRO A 372 3.11 43.50 -0.01
C PRO A 372 2.83 42.01 0.24
N TRP A 373 3.78 41.12 -0.09
CA TRP A 373 3.62 39.66 0.03
C TRP A 373 4.24 39.12 1.33
N THR A 374 3.67 38.04 1.83
CA THR A 374 4.21 37.31 2.99
C THR A 374 5.43 36.46 2.58
N GLU A 375 6.25 36.09 3.56
CA GLU A 375 7.38 35.18 3.34
C GLU A 375 6.93 33.81 2.81
N GLN A 376 5.75 33.35 3.19
CA GLN A 376 5.17 32.08 2.74
C GLN A 376 4.81 32.14 1.26
N PHE A 377 4.16 33.22 0.83
CA PHE A 377 3.80 33.40 -0.57
C PHE A 377 5.06 33.41 -1.47
N LEU A 378 6.10 34.14 -1.07
CA LEU A 378 7.35 34.22 -1.83
C LEU A 378 8.07 32.87 -1.89
N ALA A 379 8.15 32.15 -0.77
CA ALA A 379 8.73 30.81 -0.74
C ALA A 379 7.99 29.84 -1.66
N GLN A 380 6.65 29.84 -1.64
CA GLN A 380 5.84 29.01 -2.52
C GLN A 380 6.00 29.42 -4.00
N GLU A 381 6.06 30.72 -4.32
CA GLU A 381 6.27 31.18 -5.72
C GLU A 381 7.64 30.73 -6.22
N TYR A 382 8.67 30.87 -5.39
CA TYR A 382 10.01 30.41 -5.73
C TYR A 382 10.07 28.88 -5.92
N ARG A 383 9.45 28.10 -5.03
CA ARG A 383 9.43 26.63 -5.12
C ARG A 383 8.59 26.15 -6.33
N HIS A 384 7.30 26.48 -6.37
CA HIS A 384 6.34 25.88 -7.29
C HIS A 384 6.30 26.53 -8.68
N VAL A 385 6.89 27.71 -8.87
CA VAL A 385 6.96 28.38 -10.17
C VAL A 385 8.39 28.44 -10.66
N VAL A 386 9.28 29.11 -9.91
CA VAL A 386 10.66 29.40 -10.36
C VAL A 386 11.50 28.13 -10.45
N LEU A 387 11.66 27.41 -9.34
CA LEU A 387 12.44 26.17 -9.31
C LEU A 387 11.74 25.04 -10.06
N ALA A 388 10.41 24.92 -9.93
CA ALA A 388 9.64 23.89 -10.61
C ALA A 388 9.79 23.93 -12.14
N GLN A 389 9.93 25.11 -12.75
CA GLN A 389 10.14 25.31 -14.18
C GLN A 389 11.60 25.64 -14.56
N ASP A 390 12.53 25.65 -13.60
CA ASP A 390 13.94 26.02 -13.80
C ASP A 390 14.10 27.40 -14.48
N ILE A 391 13.35 28.38 -13.99
CA ILE A 391 13.33 29.76 -14.51
C ILE A 391 14.53 30.54 -13.98
N ARG A 392 15.25 31.22 -14.87
CA ARG A 392 16.50 31.92 -14.54
C ARG A 392 16.59 33.37 -15.02
N SER A 393 15.54 33.87 -15.67
CA SER A 393 15.47 35.26 -16.11
C SER A 393 14.07 35.82 -15.95
N LEU A 394 13.98 37.15 -15.81
CA LEU A 394 12.72 37.87 -15.73
C LEU A 394 11.84 37.62 -16.96
N ASP A 395 12.42 37.55 -18.17
CA ASP A 395 11.65 37.36 -19.40
C ASP A 395 10.98 35.99 -19.45
N VAL A 396 11.69 34.93 -19.01
CA VAL A 396 11.09 33.60 -18.87
C VAL A 396 10.05 33.59 -17.75
N TYR A 397 10.34 34.27 -16.63
CA TYR A 397 9.39 34.38 -15.52
C TYR A 397 8.10 35.11 -15.91
N ARG A 398 8.15 36.14 -16.78
CA ARG A 398 6.96 36.85 -17.28
C ARG A 398 6.03 35.91 -18.06
N ALA A 399 6.59 35.01 -18.86
CA ALA A 399 5.83 34.06 -19.67
C ALA A 399 5.45 32.76 -18.93
N ALA A 400 6.01 32.52 -17.75
CA ALA A 400 5.86 31.26 -17.03
C ALA A 400 4.41 30.93 -16.66
N SER A 401 4.07 29.64 -16.77
CA SER A 401 2.81 29.11 -16.25
C SER A 401 2.83 29.15 -14.73
N ARG A 402 1.69 29.45 -14.11
CA ARG A 402 1.51 29.42 -12.66
C ARG A 402 0.46 28.39 -12.26
N ARG A 403 0.47 27.24 -12.96
CA ARG A 403 -0.44 26.12 -12.70
C ARG A 403 -0.32 25.68 -11.24
N GLY A 404 -1.47 25.48 -10.58
CA GLY A 404 -1.52 25.16 -9.15
C GLY A 404 -1.50 26.38 -8.22
N ARG A 405 -1.32 27.60 -8.74
CA ARG A 405 -1.45 28.85 -7.99
C ARG A 405 -2.74 29.57 -8.39
N GLY A 406 -3.57 29.92 -7.43
CA GLY A 406 -4.90 30.53 -7.65
C GLY A 406 -4.89 32.05 -7.75
N SER A 407 -3.88 32.71 -7.17
CA SER A 407 -3.74 34.17 -7.29
C SER A 407 -3.18 34.54 -8.67
N ALA A 408 -3.89 35.33 -9.48
CA ALA A 408 -3.31 35.86 -10.72
C ALA A 408 -2.27 36.95 -10.41
N LEU A 409 -1.07 36.84 -11.01
CA LEU A 409 -0.05 37.90 -10.95
C LEU A 409 0.02 38.61 -12.30
N SER A 410 -0.27 39.91 -12.29
CA SER A 410 -0.07 40.77 -13.45
C SER A 410 1.43 40.86 -13.81
N PRO A 411 1.77 41.18 -15.07
CA PRO A 411 3.16 41.38 -15.48
C PRO A 411 3.94 42.35 -14.58
N ALA A 412 3.33 43.47 -14.19
CA ALA A 412 3.92 44.44 -13.27
C ALA A 412 4.25 43.85 -11.88
N ARG A 413 3.38 42.98 -11.36
CA ARG A 413 3.65 42.29 -10.07
C ARG A 413 4.78 41.27 -10.22
N ARG A 414 4.88 40.57 -11.37
CA ARG A 414 6.01 39.67 -11.64
C ARG A 414 7.34 40.43 -11.69
N GLU A 415 7.35 41.61 -12.29
CA GLU A 415 8.53 42.49 -12.32
C GLU A 415 8.94 42.97 -10.93
N GLN A 416 7.97 43.25 -10.04
CA GLN A 416 8.25 43.60 -8.65
C GLN A 416 8.78 42.41 -7.83
N LEU A 417 8.38 41.19 -8.18
CA LEU A 417 8.76 39.94 -7.52
C LEU A 417 10.18 39.48 -7.87
N TRP A 418 10.62 39.70 -9.11
CA TRP A 418 11.91 39.19 -9.57
C TRP A 418 13.11 39.71 -8.77
N PRO A 419 13.21 41.01 -8.42
CA PRO A 419 14.26 41.49 -7.51
C PRO A 419 14.24 40.82 -6.14
N ALA A 420 13.08 40.36 -5.67
CA ALA A 420 12.98 39.62 -4.41
C ALA A 420 13.62 38.23 -4.52
N ILE A 421 13.44 37.56 -5.66
CA ILE A 421 14.07 36.27 -5.96
C ILE A 421 15.59 36.46 -6.07
N GLU A 422 16.05 37.45 -6.83
CA GLU A 422 17.49 37.73 -6.98
C GLU A 422 18.16 38.07 -5.65
N LEU A 423 17.49 38.89 -4.82
CA LEU A 423 17.98 39.24 -3.49
C LEU A 423 18.01 38.01 -2.57
N PHE A 424 16.98 37.17 -2.60
CA PHE A 424 16.94 35.93 -1.84
C PHE A 424 18.11 35.01 -2.21
N GLU A 425 18.33 34.77 -3.51
CA GLU A 425 19.45 33.94 -3.99
C GLU A 425 20.81 34.55 -3.64
N SER A 426 20.96 35.88 -3.76
CA SER A 426 22.18 36.58 -3.37
C SER A 426 22.48 36.40 -1.88
N MET A 427 21.48 36.61 -1.02
CA MET A 427 21.64 36.47 0.43
C MET A 427 22.06 35.06 0.83
N LEU A 428 21.57 34.02 0.14
CA LEU A 428 22.00 32.64 0.38
C LEU A 428 23.44 32.42 -0.11
N ARG A 429 23.78 32.88 -1.32
CA ARG A 429 25.14 32.77 -1.86
C ARG A 429 26.18 33.45 -0.96
N ASP A 430 25.89 34.64 -0.46
CA ASP A 430 26.79 35.41 0.43
C ASP A 430 27.06 34.66 1.75
N GLN A 431 26.13 33.79 2.17
CA GLN A 431 26.26 32.94 3.36
C GLN A 431 26.88 31.56 3.04
N GLY A 432 27.20 31.26 1.78
CA GLY A 432 27.61 29.91 1.34
C GLY A 432 26.49 28.86 1.49
N ALA A 433 25.24 29.32 1.57
CA ALA A 433 24.05 28.52 1.82
C ALA A 433 23.24 28.32 0.53
N SER A 434 22.37 27.32 0.52
CA SER A 434 21.41 27.08 -0.56
C SER A 434 20.20 26.32 -0.03
N THR A 435 19.08 26.27 -0.75
CA THR A 435 18.01 25.33 -0.42
C THR A 435 18.29 23.95 -1.04
N TYR A 436 17.69 22.89 -0.50
CA TYR A 436 17.80 21.55 -1.10
C TYR A 436 17.39 21.53 -2.58
N LEU A 437 16.32 22.24 -2.93
CA LEU A 437 15.82 22.27 -4.32
C LEU A 437 16.74 23.06 -5.27
N GLN A 438 17.44 24.09 -4.79
CA GLN A 438 18.49 24.77 -5.56
C GLN A 438 19.67 23.84 -5.84
N VAL A 439 20.08 23.02 -4.87
CA VAL A 439 21.10 21.98 -5.07
C VAL A 439 20.65 20.99 -6.14
N CYS A 440 19.40 20.51 -6.09
CA CYS A 440 18.83 19.65 -7.15
C CYS A 440 18.80 20.35 -8.52
N ALA A 441 18.39 21.62 -8.60
CA ALA A 441 18.39 22.37 -9.86
C ALA A 441 19.81 22.57 -10.43
N ARG A 442 20.82 22.70 -9.57
CA ARG A 442 22.23 22.71 -9.98
C ARG A 442 22.71 21.34 -10.44
N ALA A 443 22.39 20.28 -9.71
CA ALA A 443 22.74 18.90 -10.07
C ALA A 443 22.15 18.49 -11.42
N ALA A 444 20.87 18.81 -11.67
CA ALA A 444 20.20 18.51 -12.93
C ALA A 444 20.90 19.15 -14.14
N ARG A 445 21.45 20.37 -13.99
CA ARG A 445 22.25 21.01 -15.04
C ARG A 445 23.55 20.29 -15.32
N LEU A 446 24.27 19.94 -14.24
CA LEU A 446 25.55 19.23 -14.37
C LEU A 446 25.34 17.87 -15.03
N LEU A 447 24.27 17.17 -14.67
CA LEU A 447 23.89 15.89 -15.29
C LEU A 447 23.48 16.03 -16.76
N ALA A 448 22.88 17.16 -17.16
CA ALA A 448 22.51 17.39 -18.56
C ALA A 448 23.73 17.48 -19.50
N GLU A 449 24.91 17.81 -18.96
CA GLU A 449 26.17 17.89 -19.69
C GLU A 449 27.07 16.66 -19.48
N ALA A 450 26.71 15.78 -18.54
CA ALA A 450 27.49 14.60 -18.18
C ALA A 450 26.98 13.33 -18.85
N THR A 451 27.85 12.33 -18.97
CA THR A 451 27.44 10.97 -19.36
C THR A 451 26.69 10.32 -18.19
N PRO A 452 25.48 9.76 -18.40
CA PRO A 452 24.74 9.06 -17.35
C PRO A 452 25.55 7.91 -16.74
N ALA A 453 25.54 7.83 -15.40
CA ALA A 453 26.32 6.83 -14.66
C ALA A 453 25.55 5.52 -14.40
N TYR A 454 24.25 5.51 -14.65
CA TYR A 454 23.36 4.39 -14.38
C TYR A 454 22.65 3.93 -15.66
N ASP A 455 22.45 2.61 -15.75
CA ASP A 455 21.66 1.99 -16.81
C ASP A 455 20.16 2.05 -16.49
N HIS A 456 19.83 2.00 -15.19
CA HIS A 456 18.45 2.00 -14.70
C HIS A 456 18.31 2.83 -13.43
N VAL A 457 17.17 3.52 -13.30
CA VAL A 457 16.79 4.25 -12.10
C VAL A 457 15.44 3.73 -11.61
N VAL A 458 15.40 3.27 -10.36
CA VAL A 458 14.19 2.84 -9.67
C VAL A 458 13.84 3.87 -8.60
N VAL A 459 12.59 4.31 -8.57
CA VAL A 459 12.11 5.39 -7.69
C VAL A 459 10.99 4.86 -6.81
N ASP A 460 11.19 4.89 -5.50
CA ASP A 460 10.17 4.63 -4.48
C ASP A 460 9.66 5.94 -3.87
N GLU A 461 8.41 5.94 -3.41
CA GLU A 461 7.70 7.13 -2.87
C GLU A 461 7.74 8.36 -3.80
N ALA A 462 7.51 8.14 -5.09
CA ALA A 462 7.62 9.16 -6.13
C ALA A 462 6.65 10.34 -5.98
N GLN A 463 5.55 10.19 -5.22
CA GLN A 463 4.49 11.20 -5.08
C GLN A 463 4.94 12.50 -4.40
N ASP A 464 6.02 12.50 -3.63
CA ASP A 464 6.50 13.67 -2.90
C ASP A 464 7.63 14.42 -3.61
N LEU A 465 8.10 13.86 -4.74
CA LEU A 465 9.23 14.42 -5.47
C LEU A 465 8.85 15.69 -6.23
N HIS A 466 9.66 16.73 -6.01
CA HIS A 466 9.56 18.01 -6.68
C HIS A 466 10.05 17.92 -8.14
N PRO A 467 9.56 18.74 -9.08
CA PRO A 467 10.03 18.73 -10.47
C PRO A 467 11.56 18.86 -10.64
N THR A 468 12.25 19.61 -9.77
CA THR A 468 13.73 19.68 -9.80
C THR A 468 14.39 18.35 -9.45
N GLN A 469 13.83 17.58 -8.52
CA GLN A 469 14.31 16.24 -8.17
C GLN A 469 14.07 15.26 -9.33
N TRP A 470 12.92 15.36 -10.00
CA TRP A 470 12.66 14.58 -11.22
C TRP A 470 13.65 14.87 -12.34
N ARG A 471 14.05 16.13 -12.54
CA ARG A 471 15.11 16.47 -13.53
C ARG A 471 16.45 15.83 -13.18
N VAL A 472 16.80 15.74 -11.89
CA VAL A 472 18.00 15.01 -11.44
C VAL A 472 17.90 13.53 -11.82
N LEU A 473 16.78 12.87 -11.49
CA LEU A 473 16.57 11.46 -11.80
C LEU A 473 16.58 11.19 -13.31
N ARG A 474 15.98 12.08 -14.11
CA ARG A 474 15.98 11.96 -15.56
C ARG A 474 17.38 12.11 -16.16
N GLY A 475 18.21 13.01 -15.61
CA GLY A 475 19.59 13.19 -16.03
C GLY A 475 20.55 12.09 -15.56
N ALA A 476 20.15 11.28 -14.57
CA ALA A 476 20.97 10.20 -14.03
C ALA A 476 21.05 8.97 -14.96
N VAL A 477 20.14 8.84 -15.93
CA VAL A 477 20.00 7.67 -16.81
C VAL A 477 19.59 8.07 -18.22
N ALA A 478 20.23 7.47 -19.23
CA ALA A 478 19.91 7.70 -20.63
C ALA A 478 18.46 7.28 -20.97
N PRO A 479 17.71 8.05 -21.78
CA PRO A 479 16.38 7.63 -22.24
C PRO A 479 16.47 6.33 -23.05
N GLY A 480 15.66 5.34 -22.68
CA GLY A 480 15.73 4.03 -23.32
C GLY A 480 14.82 3.00 -22.64
N SER A 481 14.96 1.74 -23.04
CA SER A 481 14.24 0.65 -22.41
C SER A 481 14.66 0.48 -20.95
N ASP A 482 13.68 0.28 -20.07
CA ASP A 482 13.89 0.07 -18.64
C ASP A 482 14.62 1.20 -17.91
N ASP A 483 14.63 2.41 -18.49
CA ASP A 483 15.39 3.55 -17.96
C ASP A 483 14.88 4.00 -16.58
N LEU A 484 13.58 4.21 -16.42
CA LEU A 484 12.93 4.63 -15.18
C LEU A 484 11.83 3.65 -14.78
N PHE A 485 11.87 3.19 -13.52
CA PHE A 485 10.78 2.45 -12.91
C PHE A 485 10.28 3.19 -11.67
N ILE A 486 9.06 3.72 -11.76
CA ILE A 486 8.51 4.67 -10.80
C ILE A 486 7.46 3.96 -9.97
N THR A 487 7.53 4.08 -8.65
CA THR A 487 6.50 3.60 -7.73
C THR A 487 6.06 4.71 -6.79
N GLY A 488 4.76 4.80 -6.52
CA GLY A 488 4.23 5.84 -5.62
C GLY A 488 2.75 5.71 -5.34
N ASP A 489 2.29 6.47 -4.36
CA ASP A 489 0.90 6.54 -3.93
C ASP A 489 0.41 7.99 -3.88
N PRO A 490 -0.44 8.42 -4.84
CA PRO A 490 -0.99 9.77 -4.83
C PRO A 490 -1.70 10.13 -3.53
N HIS A 491 -2.36 9.17 -2.87
CA HIS A 491 -3.11 9.37 -1.63
C HIS A 491 -2.22 9.53 -0.40
N GLN A 492 -0.91 9.27 -0.52
CA GLN A 492 0.08 9.46 0.54
C GLN A 492 1.03 10.65 0.27
N ARG A 493 0.65 11.58 -0.61
CA ARG A 493 1.38 12.83 -0.85
C ARG A 493 1.20 13.76 0.35
N ILE A 494 2.27 13.95 1.12
CA ILE A 494 2.27 14.84 2.30
C ILE A 494 3.15 16.08 2.09
N TYR A 495 3.75 16.22 0.91
CA TYR A 495 4.49 17.40 0.46
C TYR A 495 3.87 17.98 -0.82
N ASP A 496 3.90 19.30 -0.95
CA ASP A 496 3.22 20.01 -2.03
C ASP A 496 4.05 20.02 -3.33
N SER A 497 4.16 18.86 -3.97
CA SER A 497 4.89 18.68 -5.22
C SER A 497 3.96 18.09 -6.29
N LYS A 498 3.40 18.95 -7.14
CA LYS A 498 2.66 18.51 -8.34
C LYS A 498 3.57 18.58 -9.56
N VAL A 499 3.56 17.53 -10.38
CA VAL A 499 4.42 17.42 -11.56
C VAL A 499 3.66 16.76 -12.70
N SER A 500 3.83 17.27 -13.93
CA SER A 500 3.55 16.50 -15.13
C SER A 500 4.83 15.78 -15.54
N LEU A 501 4.85 14.45 -15.39
CA LEU A 501 6.00 13.64 -15.77
C LEU A 501 6.31 13.78 -17.28
N GLY A 502 5.27 13.88 -18.11
CA GLY A 502 5.41 14.12 -19.55
C GLY A 502 6.17 15.41 -19.87
N SER A 503 5.89 16.50 -19.15
CA SER A 503 6.61 17.78 -19.32
C SER A 503 8.11 17.72 -18.98
N LEU A 504 8.53 16.68 -18.24
CA LEU A 504 9.94 16.43 -17.87
C LEU A 504 10.60 15.36 -18.75
N GLY A 505 9.95 14.96 -19.85
CA GLY A 505 10.45 13.90 -20.72
C GLY A 505 10.30 12.49 -20.15
N ILE A 506 9.41 12.30 -19.16
CA ILE A 506 9.12 11.02 -18.54
C ILE A 506 7.73 10.57 -18.98
N SER A 507 7.66 9.86 -20.12
CA SER A 507 6.39 9.34 -20.64
C SER A 507 6.14 7.92 -20.14
N VAL A 508 5.09 7.75 -19.33
CA VAL A 508 4.63 6.46 -18.78
C VAL A 508 3.39 5.93 -19.50
N ALA A 509 2.94 6.60 -20.56
CA ALA A 509 1.74 6.23 -21.32
C ALA A 509 1.82 4.76 -21.81
N GLY A 510 0.78 3.98 -21.53
CA GLY A 510 0.72 2.55 -21.85
C GLY A 510 1.59 1.65 -20.97
N ARG A 511 2.28 2.20 -19.96
CA ARG A 511 3.20 1.48 -19.05
C ARG A 511 2.89 1.72 -17.57
N THR A 512 1.65 2.08 -17.27
CA THR A 512 1.16 2.23 -15.90
C THR A 512 0.49 0.95 -15.42
N SER A 513 0.81 0.51 -14.20
CA SER A 513 0.19 -0.62 -13.51
C SER A 513 -0.35 -0.15 -12.17
N ARG A 514 -1.53 -0.64 -11.76
CA ARG A 514 -2.15 -0.26 -10.50
C ARG A 514 -2.34 -1.47 -9.59
N LEU A 515 -1.74 -1.44 -8.42
CA LEU A 515 -1.90 -2.45 -7.38
C LEU A 515 -3.11 -2.07 -6.53
N ARG A 516 -4.08 -2.99 -6.36
CA ARG A 516 -5.34 -2.74 -5.64
C ARG A 516 -5.48 -3.48 -4.32
N ILE A 517 -4.75 -4.58 -4.17
CA ILE A 517 -4.85 -5.45 -2.98
C ILE A 517 -3.90 -4.95 -1.92
N ASN A 518 -4.42 -4.61 -0.73
CA ASN A 518 -3.68 -4.25 0.46
C ASN A 518 -3.32 -5.54 1.24
N TYR A 519 -2.04 -5.72 1.54
CA TYR A 519 -1.50 -6.87 2.28
C TYR A 519 -1.03 -6.47 3.69
N ARG A 520 -1.27 -5.22 4.10
CA ARG A 520 -0.79 -4.64 5.36
C ARG A 520 -1.93 -4.41 6.33
N SER A 521 -2.82 -3.47 6.05
CA SER A 521 -3.81 -2.99 7.01
C SER A 521 -5.11 -3.75 6.86
N THR A 522 -5.87 -3.94 7.94
CA THR A 522 -7.20 -4.54 7.83
C THR A 522 -8.17 -3.67 7.02
N GLU A 523 -9.21 -4.30 6.46
CA GLU A 523 -10.26 -3.62 5.70
C GLU A 523 -10.95 -2.53 6.53
N GLU A 524 -11.13 -2.74 7.83
CA GLU A 524 -11.76 -1.78 8.73
C GLU A 524 -10.87 -0.54 8.95
N ILE A 525 -9.55 -0.73 9.08
CA ILE A 525 -8.59 0.37 9.17
C ILE A 525 -8.56 1.14 7.84
N LEU A 526 -8.53 0.41 6.72
CA LEU A 526 -8.49 1.01 5.39
C LEU A 526 -9.76 1.83 5.11
N THR A 527 -10.93 1.24 5.31
CA THR A 527 -12.25 1.87 5.11
C THR A 527 -12.43 3.10 6.00
N TRP A 528 -12.06 3.02 7.28
CA TRP A 528 -12.13 4.18 8.15
C TRP A 528 -11.15 5.28 7.70
N SER A 529 -9.93 4.90 7.34
CA SER A 529 -8.91 5.86 6.90
C SER A 529 -9.27 6.52 5.57
N THR A 530 -9.87 5.82 4.61
CA THR A 530 -10.31 6.43 3.34
C THR A 530 -11.35 7.53 3.56
N GLY A 531 -12.17 7.41 4.60
CA GLY A 531 -13.11 8.46 5.04
C GLY A 531 -12.43 9.79 5.39
N ILE A 532 -11.13 9.80 5.74
CA ILE A 532 -10.36 11.03 6.00
C ILE A 532 -10.17 11.85 4.71
N LEU A 533 -10.09 11.17 3.56
CA LEU A 533 -9.84 11.79 2.25
C LEU A 533 -11.13 12.20 1.53
N THR A 534 -12.26 11.55 1.81
CA THR A 534 -13.57 11.88 1.21
C THR A 534 -14.09 13.23 1.72
N PRO A 535 -14.61 14.14 0.86
CA PRO A 535 -14.95 13.98 -0.57
C PRO A 535 -13.89 14.52 -1.56
N VAL A 536 -12.63 14.66 -1.15
CA VAL A 536 -11.62 15.35 -1.97
C VAL A 536 -11.09 14.42 -3.08
N SER A 537 -11.08 14.92 -4.32
CA SER A 537 -10.41 14.25 -5.44
C SER A 537 -8.90 14.39 -5.33
N VAL A 538 -8.17 13.29 -5.50
CA VAL A 538 -6.71 13.27 -5.50
C VAL A 538 -6.21 13.21 -6.94
N ASP A 539 -5.29 14.09 -7.31
CA ASP A 539 -4.64 14.02 -8.62
C ASP A 539 -3.77 12.77 -8.71
N ASP A 540 -3.67 12.15 -9.88
CA ASP A 540 -2.75 11.04 -10.09
C ASP A 540 -1.25 11.45 -9.94
N LEU A 541 -0.35 10.47 -9.94
CA LEU A 541 1.09 10.74 -9.84
C LEU A 541 1.61 11.57 -11.04
N GLY A 542 0.97 11.46 -12.20
CA GLY A 542 1.36 12.13 -13.43
C GLY A 542 0.79 13.54 -13.59
N GLY A 543 -0.13 13.98 -12.72
CA GLY A 543 -0.78 15.29 -12.77
C GLY A 543 -1.74 15.49 -13.96
N GLU A 544 -2.13 14.41 -14.64
CA GLU A 544 -2.95 14.44 -15.87
C GLU A 544 -4.34 13.78 -15.69
N GLY A 545 -4.60 13.20 -14.52
CA GLY A 545 -5.88 12.57 -14.18
C GLY A 545 -6.20 12.60 -12.68
N THR A 546 -7.27 11.91 -12.29
CA THR A 546 -7.66 11.72 -10.89
C THR A 546 -7.45 10.26 -10.48
N ASP A 547 -6.97 10.05 -9.26
CA ASP A 547 -6.81 8.75 -8.63
C ASP A 547 -7.90 8.57 -7.57
N SER A 548 -8.53 7.40 -7.56
CA SER A 548 -9.62 7.06 -6.63
C SER A 548 -9.27 5.82 -5.82
N LEU A 549 -9.54 5.85 -4.51
CA LEU A 549 -9.43 4.67 -3.66
C LEU A 549 -10.57 3.65 -3.88
N ALA A 550 -11.44 3.85 -4.87
CA ALA A 550 -12.43 2.85 -5.28
C ALA A 550 -11.76 1.57 -5.80
N GLY A 551 -12.23 0.42 -5.33
CA GLY A 551 -11.71 -0.91 -5.70
C GLY A 551 -10.42 -1.32 -4.99
N TYR A 552 -9.93 -0.53 -4.03
CA TYR A 552 -8.92 -1.01 -3.08
C TYR A 552 -9.58 -1.89 -2.04
N ARG A 553 -8.97 -3.03 -1.76
CA ARG A 553 -9.45 -4.00 -0.76
C ARG A 553 -8.28 -4.57 0.00
N SER A 554 -8.47 -4.77 1.30
CA SER A 554 -7.60 -5.60 2.11
C SER A 554 -8.06 -7.05 2.07
N LEU A 555 -7.11 -7.98 2.14
CA LEU A 555 -7.40 -9.37 2.42
C LEU A 555 -7.47 -9.64 3.93
N LEU A 556 -7.08 -8.67 4.75
CA LEU A 556 -7.05 -8.79 6.21
C LEU A 556 -8.32 -8.16 6.79
N HIS A 557 -8.95 -8.85 7.72
CA HIS A 557 -10.07 -8.33 8.50
C HIS A 557 -9.71 -8.31 9.99
N GLY A 558 -10.24 -7.34 10.72
CA GLY A 558 -9.95 -7.19 12.13
C GLY A 558 -10.89 -6.24 12.85
N ARG A 559 -10.41 -5.66 13.94
CA ARG A 559 -11.21 -4.77 14.78
C ARG A 559 -11.33 -3.41 14.11
N ARG A 560 -12.49 -2.78 14.25
CA ARG A 560 -12.67 -1.37 13.87
C ARG A 560 -11.68 -0.48 14.63
N PRO A 561 -11.19 0.61 14.01
CA PRO A 561 -10.39 1.60 14.72
C PRO A 561 -11.11 2.10 15.97
N HIS A 562 -10.35 2.24 17.05
CA HIS A 562 -10.88 2.76 18.30
C HIS A 562 -10.71 4.27 18.34
N VAL A 563 -11.83 5.01 18.29
CA VAL A 563 -11.85 6.46 18.08
C VAL A 563 -12.55 7.15 19.26
N ASN A 564 -11.80 7.74 20.19
CA ASN A 564 -12.35 8.32 21.43
C ASN A 564 -11.82 9.72 21.75
N GLY A 565 -12.71 10.57 22.27
CA GLY A 565 -12.37 11.87 22.83
C GLY A 565 -12.24 11.84 24.35
N TYR A 566 -11.36 12.70 24.89
CA TYR A 566 -11.11 12.80 26.32
C TYR A 566 -11.28 14.25 26.81
N GLY A 567 -11.66 14.40 28.09
CA GLY A 567 -11.92 15.71 28.69
C GLY A 567 -10.70 16.62 28.81
N GLY A 568 -9.49 16.08 28.65
CA GLY A 568 -8.25 16.85 28.65
C GLY A 568 -7.05 16.00 28.23
N GLU A 569 -5.96 16.68 27.89
CA GLU A 569 -4.74 16.05 27.37
C GLU A 569 -4.13 15.05 28.36
N GLN A 570 -4.21 15.30 29.68
CA GLN A 570 -3.77 14.34 30.70
C GLN A 570 -4.57 13.03 30.67
N ALA A 571 -5.89 13.12 30.47
CA ALA A 571 -6.76 11.96 30.38
C ALA A 571 -6.53 11.19 29.07
N GLU A 572 -6.30 11.91 27.97
CA GLU A 572 -5.90 11.31 26.68
C GLU A 572 -4.60 10.51 26.79
N VAL A 573 -3.56 11.08 27.42
CA VAL A 573 -2.28 10.40 27.61
C VAL A 573 -2.39 9.24 28.61
N ALA A 574 -3.26 9.34 29.63
CA ALA A 574 -3.52 8.22 30.54
C ALA A 574 -4.17 7.03 29.80
N ALA A 575 -5.17 7.31 28.96
CA ALA A 575 -5.84 6.30 28.15
C ALA A 575 -4.91 5.68 27.09
N LEU A 576 -3.92 6.43 26.60
CA LEU A 576 -2.85 5.88 25.76
C LEU A 576 -2.05 4.80 26.51
N VAL A 577 -1.65 5.06 27.76
CA VAL A 577 -0.88 4.08 28.56
C VAL A 577 -1.69 2.80 28.70
N GLU A 578 -2.95 2.89 29.11
CA GLU A 578 -3.84 1.73 29.23
C GLU A 578 -3.98 0.96 27.91
N ARG A 579 -4.05 1.68 26.78
CA ARG A 579 -4.13 1.07 25.46
C ARG A 579 -2.84 0.30 25.10
N VAL A 580 -1.70 0.90 25.33
CA VAL A 580 -0.39 0.31 25.02
C VAL A 580 -0.13 -0.90 25.92
N GLU A 581 -0.38 -0.80 27.22
CA GLU A 581 -0.30 -1.93 28.15
C GLU A 581 -1.24 -3.06 27.74
N GLY A 582 -2.46 -2.73 27.31
CA GLY A 582 -3.42 -3.70 26.79
C GLY A 582 -2.92 -4.45 25.55
N TRP A 583 -2.23 -3.77 24.63
CA TRP A 583 -1.59 -4.42 23.47
C TRP A 583 -0.41 -5.29 23.87
N ILE A 584 0.44 -4.82 24.80
CA ILE A 584 1.57 -5.61 25.31
C ILE A 584 1.07 -6.88 26.03
N ALA A 585 0.00 -6.77 26.81
CA ALA A 585 -0.64 -7.92 27.48
C ALA A 585 -1.20 -8.95 26.48
N GLN A 586 -1.58 -8.52 25.28
CA GLN A 586 -1.99 -9.39 24.17
C GLN A 586 -0.80 -10.04 23.42
N GLY A 587 0.43 -9.76 23.85
CA GLY A 587 1.66 -10.32 23.28
C GLY A 587 2.24 -9.52 22.12
N ILE A 588 1.82 -8.27 21.91
CA ILE A 588 2.46 -7.37 20.93
C ILE A 588 3.77 -6.86 21.53
N ARG A 589 4.88 -6.98 20.78
CA ARG A 589 6.17 -6.47 21.25
C ARG A 589 6.14 -4.93 21.29
N PRO A 590 6.75 -4.27 22.28
CA PRO A 590 6.79 -2.81 22.34
C PRO A 590 7.33 -2.18 21.05
N SER A 591 8.37 -2.74 20.44
CA SER A 591 8.92 -2.30 19.15
C SER A 591 7.94 -2.38 17.96
N GLU A 592 6.85 -3.15 18.07
CA GLU A 592 5.80 -3.27 17.06
C GLU A 592 4.64 -2.29 17.27
N ILE A 593 4.73 -1.41 18.28
CA ILE A 593 3.74 -0.39 18.61
C ILE A 593 4.29 0.99 18.23
N GLY A 594 3.53 1.72 17.40
CA GLY A 594 3.81 3.10 17.03
C GLY A 594 2.89 4.07 17.76
N VAL A 595 3.44 5.15 18.31
CA VAL A 595 2.68 6.26 18.88
C VAL A 595 3.04 7.52 18.11
N CYS A 596 2.03 8.21 17.58
CA CYS A 596 2.26 9.41 16.81
C CYS A 596 1.34 10.57 17.19
N ALA A 597 1.86 11.78 17.02
CA ALA A 597 1.11 13.01 17.17
C ALA A 597 1.60 14.06 16.18
N ARG A 598 0.85 15.15 16.00
CA ARG A 598 1.25 16.26 15.14
C ARG A 598 2.50 16.99 15.67
N PHE A 599 2.56 17.21 16.98
CA PHE A 599 3.59 18.03 17.62
C PHE A 599 4.41 17.23 18.63
N ASN A 600 5.71 17.54 18.74
CA ASN A 600 6.61 16.92 19.72
C ASN A 600 6.16 17.15 21.16
N LEU A 601 5.51 18.28 21.47
CA LEU A 601 5.08 18.59 22.83
C LEU A 601 4.15 17.51 23.42
N LEU A 602 3.21 17.00 22.63
CA LEU A 602 2.32 15.92 23.08
C LEU A 602 3.05 14.57 23.13
N LEU A 603 3.99 14.33 22.21
CA LEU A 603 4.84 13.15 22.23
C LEU A 603 5.76 13.12 23.45
N ASP A 604 6.30 14.27 23.88
CA ASP A 604 7.15 14.37 25.07
C ASP A 604 6.34 13.99 26.32
N LYS A 605 5.10 14.46 26.44
CA LYS A 605 4.21 14.07 27.54
C LYS A 605 3.84 12.58 27.50
N ALA A 606 3.57 12.04 26.31
CA ALA A 606 3.33 10.62 26.12
C ALA A 606 4.56 9.78 26.50
N TYR A 607 5.75 10.23 26.10
CA TYR A 607 7.03 9.60 26.44
C TYR A 607 7.22 9.54 27.96
N ASP A 608 7.05 10.66 28.66
CA ASP A 608 7.23 10.75 30.11
C ASP A 608 6.24 9.83 30.84
N LYS A 609 4.98 9.80 30.40
CA LYS A 609 3.94 9.00 31.05
C LYS A 609 4.10 7.50 30.81
N LEU A 610 4.43 7.08 29.59
CA LEU A 610 4.73 5.67 29.27
C LEU A 610 5.97 5.19 30.03
N SER A 611 7.02 6.02 30.08
CA SER A 611 8.23 5.72 30.85
C SER A 611 7.93 5.56 32.34
N ALA A 612 7.11 6.46 32.91
CA ALA A 612 6.70 6.38 34.31
C ALA A 612 5.84 5.15 34.64
N ALA A 613 5.13 4.59 33.65
CA ALA A 613 4.40 3.33 33.76
C ALA A 613 5.29 2.08 33.58
N GLY A 614 6.59 2.26 33.34
CA GLY A 614 7.53 1.16 33.10
C GLY A 614 7.47 0.57 31.70
N VAL A 615 6.79 1.23 30.75
CA VAL A 615 6.76 0.80 29.34
C VAL A 615 8.05 1.26 28.64
N PRO A 616 8.81 0.37 27.99
CA PRO A 616 9.99 0.77 27.23
C PRO A 616 9.57 1.64 26.04
N VAL A 617 10.23 2.77 25.84
CA VAL A 617 9.92 3.75 24.79
C VAL A 617 11.18 4.18 24.06
N ALA A 618 11.06 4.40 22.75
CA ALA A 618 12.15 4.90 21.91
C ALA A 618 11.61 5.96 20.94
N ARG A 619 12.34 7.07 20.79
CA ARG A 619 11.96 8.12 19.83
C ARG A 619 12.60 7.80 18.49
N VAL A 620 11.81 7.80 17.43
CA VAL A 620 12.32 7.54 16.07
C VAL A 620 13.40 8.54 15.66
N LYS A 621 13.29 9.80 16.11
CA LYS A 621 14.26 10.86 15.80
C LYS A 621 15.67 10.58 16.34
N ASP A 622 15.79 9.73 17.36
CA ASP A 622 17.07 9.35 17.96
C ASP A 622 17.72 8.17 17.22
N ASN A 623 17.10 7.73 16.12
CA ASN A 623 17.52 6.61 15.26
C ASN A 623 17.84 5.33 16.07
N PRO A 624 16.87 4.81 16.85
CA PRO A 624 17.08 3.62 17.65
C PRO A 624 17.41 2.45 16.72
N GLY A 625 18.48 1.72 17.04
CA GLY A 625 18.85 0.53 16.29
C GLY A 625 17.72 -0.52 16.25
N PRO A 626 17.79 -1.49 15.32
CA PRO A 626 16.76 -2.51 15.15
C PRO A 626 16.52 -3.34 16.42
N ASP A 627 17.56 -3.52 17.24
CA ASP A 627 17.52 -4.34 18.47
C ASP A 627 16.99 -3.60 19.70
N VAL A 628 16.73 -2.28 19.59
CA VAL A 628 16.22 -1.50 20.71
C VAL A 628 14.76 -1.86 20.93
N ASP A 629 14.42 -2.57 22.00
CA ASP A 629 13.01 -2.81 22.32
C ASP A 629 12.35 -1.55 22.89
N GLY A 630 11.10 -1.28 22.50
CA GLY A 630 10.34 -0.13 23.00
C GLY A 630 9.36 0.49 22.01
N VAL A 631 8.27 1.03 22.54
CA VAL A 631 7.23 1.73 21.79
C VAL A 631 7.82 2.90 21.03
N ARG A 632 7.57 2.96 19.72
CA ARG A 632 8.18 3.95 18.82
C ARG A 632 7.36 5.23 18.80
N LEU A 633 7.93 6.31 19.30
CA LEU A 633 7.30 7.64 19.30
C LEU A 633 7.84 8.48 18.14
N ALA A 634 6.94 8.99 17.30
CA ALA A 634 7.30 9.80 16.14
C ALA A 634 6.24 10.87 15.84
N THR A 635 6.64 11.98 15.22
CA THR A 635 5.65 12.89 14.64
C THR A 635 4.94 12.23 13.47
N MET A 636 3.73 12.68 13.12
CA MET A 636 3.00 12.15 11.96
C MET A 636 3.84 12.17 10.67
N HIS A 637 4.70 13.18 10.46
CA HIS A 637 5.60 13.21 9.29
C HIS A 637 6.68 12.12 9.37
N ALA A 638 7.25 11.90 10.56
CA ALA A 638 8.29 10.91 10.79
C ALA A 638 7.75 9.46 10.81
N MET A 639 6.44 9.27 10.87
CA MET A 639 5.80 7.95 10.69
C MET A 639 5.88 7.44 9.24
N LYS A 640 6.11 8.33 8.28
CA LYS A 640 6.22 7.93 6.87
C LYS A 640 7.40 6.99 6.66
N GLY A 641 7.13 5.86 6.03
CA GLY A 641 8.11 4.79 5.81
C GLY A 641 8.28 3.82 6.98
N LEU A 642 7.61 4.04 8.12
CA LEU A 642 7.58 3.10 9.24
C LEU A 642 6.31 2.25 9.21
N GLU A 643 6.31 1.11 9.90
CA GLU A 643 5.18 0.18 9.93
C GLU A 643 5.09 -0.47 11.30
N PHE A 644 3.86 -0.63 11.80
CA PHE A 644 3.60 -1.13 13.15
C PHE A 644 2.40 -2.05 13.15
N ARG A 645 2.39 -3.05 14.04
CA ARG A 645 1.21 -3.89 14.24
C ARG A 645 0.06 -3.06 14.83
N CYS A 646 0.39 -2.23 15.81
CA CYS A 646 -0.56 -1.33 16.46
C CYS A 646 -0.09 0.12 16.37
N VAL A 647 -0.99 1.04 16.05
CA VAL A 647 -0.70 2.49 16.04
C VAL A 647 -1.70 3.26 16.90
N ALA A 648 -1.19 4.14 17.76
CA ALA A 648 -1.98 5.15 18.46
C ALA A 648 -1.67 6.56 17.90
N VAL A 649 -2.71 7.24 17.42
CA VAL A 649 -2.66 8.61 16.88
C VAL A 649 -3.29 9.56 17.90
N LEU A 650 -2.48 10.46 18.46
CA LEU A 650 -2.86 11.37 19.53
C LEU A 650 -3.08 12.80 19.01
N GLY A 651 -3.90 13.55 19.73
CA GLY A 651 -4.08 14.98 19.53
C GLY A 651 -4.75 15.34 18.22
N VAL A 652 -5.69 14.51 17.74
CA VAL A 652 -6.45 14.74 16.49
C VAL A 652 -7.54 15.80 16.70
N THR A 653 -7.09 17.00 17.03
CA THR A 653 -7.93 18.16 17.39
C THR A 653 -8.08 19.15 16.24
N ALA A 654 -9.12 19.97 16.27
CA ALA A 654 -9.35 21.04 15.28
C ALA A 654 -8.20 22.07 15.21
N SER A 655 -7.43 22.25 16.30
CA SER A 655 -6.27 23.14 16.33
C SER A 655 -4.99 22.52 15.77
N ALA A 656 -4.89 21.19 15.77
CA ALA A 656 -3.71 20.47 15.31
C ALA A 656 -3.84 20.00 13.85
N LEU A 657 -5.06 19.67 13.43
CA LEU A 657 -5.36 19.13 12.10
C LEU A 657 -6.66 19.76 11.57
N PRO A 658 -6.58 20.60 10.51
CA PRO A 658 -5.36 21.12 9.89
C PRO A 658 -4.60 22.09 10.81
N PHE A 659 -3.28 22.15 10.69
CA PHE A 659 -2.51 23.19 11.38
C PHE A 659 -2.58 24.51 10.60
N ALA A 660 -3.33 25.48 11.11
CA ALA A 660 -3.65 26.74 10.42
C ALA A 660 -2.43 27.50 9.86
N ARG A 661 -1.25 27.41 10.50
CA ARG A 661 -0.02 28.09 10.01
C ARG A 661 0.58 27.45 8.76
N GLU A 662 0.21 26.22 8.45
CA GLU A 662 0.65 25.49 7.26
C GLU A 662 -0.45 25.45 6.18
N VAL A 663 -1.57 26.14 6.39
CA VAL A 663 -2.65 26.29 5.41
C VAL A 663 -2.68 27.73 4.92
N THR A 664 -2.50 27.90 3.61
CA THR A 664 -2.59 29.21 2.97
C THR A 664 -4.00 29.77 3.15
N PRO A 665 -4.19 31.03 3.59
CA PRO A 665 -5.54 31.61 3.71
C PRO A 665 -6.27 31.64 2.36
N VAL A 666 -7.59 31.39 2.38
CA VAL A 666 -8.43 31.31 1.16
C VAL A 666 -8.38 32.62 0.36
N ASP A 667 -8.34 33.76 1.05
CA ASP A 667 -8.26 35.10 0.46
C ASP A 667 -6.91 35.40 -0.20
N VAL A 668 -5.86 34.69 0.20
CA VAL A 668 -4.52 34.82 -0.39
C VAL A 668 -4.41 33.96 -1.65
N ASP A 669 -4.77 32.69 -1.57
CA ASP A 669 -4.71 31.75 -2.70
C ASP A 669 -5.61 30.54 -2.45
N ALA A 670 -6.81 30.53 -3.04
CA ALA A 670 -7.80 29.48 -2.84
C ALA A 670 -7.35 28.09 -3.36
N LEU A 671 -6.64 28.03 -4.50
CA LEU A 671 -6.15 26.74 -5.02
C LEU A 671 -5.06 26.17 -4.12
N GLN A 672 -4.16 27.02 -3.62
CA GLN A 672 -3.15 26.61 -2.66
C GLN A 672 -3.77 26.18 -1.33
N HIS A 673 -4.81 26.88 -0.86
CA HIS A 673 -5.56 26.53 0.33
C HIS A 673 -6.10 25.09 0.25
N ASP A 674 -6.75 24.74 -0.86
CA ASP A 674 -7.29 23.40 -1.07
C ASP A 674 -6.16 22.33 -1.12
N SER A 675 -5.02 22.66 -1.76
CA SER A 675 -3.84 21.79 -1.79
C SER A 675 -3.27 21.56 -0.37
N ASP A 676 -3.15 22.62 0.43
CA ASP A 676 -2.65 22.55 1.80
C ASP A 676 -3.60 21.75 2.70
N LEU A 677 -4.92 21.91 2.55
CA LEU A 677 -5.91 21.11 3.27
C LEU A 677 -5.83 19.63 2.90
N LEU A 678 -5.73 19.31 1.61
CA LEU A 678 -5.56 17.93 1.15
C LEU A 678 -4.27 17.33 1.72
N ARG A 679 -3.18 18.08 1.73
CA ARG A 679 -1.90 17.65 2.33
C ARG A 679 -2.03 17.32 3.81
N GLU A 680 -2.75 18.13 4.58
CA GLU A 680 -2.97 17.87 6.01
C GLU A 680 -3.91 16.66 6.24
N ARG A 681 -4.87 16.40 5.33
CA ARG A 681 -5.68 15.15 5.33
C ARG A 681 -4.81 13.94 5.03
N CYS A 682 -3.98 14.01 3.99
CA CYS A 682 -3.02 12.96 3.63
C CYS A 682 -2.07 12.65 4.78
N LEU A 683 -1.67 13.65 5.57
CA LEU A 683 -0.82 13.43 6.74
C LEU A 683 -1.49 12.55 7.79
N LEU A 684 -2.75 12.83 8.14
CA LEU A 684 -3.51 12.00 9.08
C LEU A 684 -3.76 10.60 8.49
N PHE A 685 -4.17 10.53 7.22
CA PHE A 685 -4.35 9.28 6.49
C PHE A 685 -3.10 8.41 6.50
N VAL A 686 -1.93 9.00 6.20
CA VAL A 686 -0.64 8.30 6.24
C VAL A 686 -0.36 7.78 7.63
N ALA A 687 -0.55 8.58 8.68
CA ALA A 687 -0.32 8.14 10.06
C ALA A 687 -1.19 6.95 10.47
N CYS A 688 -2.48 6.97 10.13
CA CYS A 688 -3.44 5.91 10.43
C CYS A 688 -3.14 4.61 9.67
N THR A 689 -2.76 4.71 8.39
CA THR A 689 -2.47 3.56 7.52
C THR A 689 -1.10 2.92 7.75
N ARG A 690 -0.35 3.36 8.77
CA ARG A 690 0.82 2.65 9.29
C ARG A 690 0.46 1.47 10.21
N ALA A 691 -0.80 1.40 10.66
CA ALA A 691 -1.31 0.29 11.47
C ALA A 691 -1.60 -0.94 10.60
N ARG A 692 -1.16 -2.11 11.08
CA ARG A 692 -1.48 -3.42 10.49
C ARG A 692 -2.79 -3.99 11.04
N GLU A 693 -2.89 -4.12 12.36
CA GLU A 693 -3.92 -4.89 13.07
C GLU A 693 -4.86 -4.01 13.90
N ALA A 694 -4.31 -2.99 14.56
CA ALA A 694 -5.08 -2.15 15.46
C ALA A 694 -4.71 -0.67 15.30
N LEU A 695 -5.73 0.16 15.18
CA LEU A 695 -5.62 1.62 15.15
C LEU A 695 -6.40 2.21 16.32
N ALA A 696 -5.75 3.08 17.08
CA ALA A 696 -6.40 3.94 18.07
C ALA A 696 -6.21 5.39 17.66
N VAL A 697 -7.30 6.16 17.62
CA VAL A 697 -7.28 7.60 17.33
C VAL A 697 -7.91 8.34 18.49
N SER A 698 -7.24 9.36 18.98
CA SER A 698 -7.67 10.10 20.16
C SER A 698 -7.47 11.60 20.02
N TRP A 699 -8.27 12.34 20.78
CA TRP A 699 -8.19 13.79 20.88
C TRP A 699 -8.63 14.24 22.27
N SER A 700 -8.25 15.46 22.62
CA SER A 700 -8.77 16.18 23.78
C SER A 700 -9.35 17.54 23.35
N GLY A 701 -10.51 17.89 23.88
CA GLY A 701 -11.25 19.09 23.45
C GLY A 701 -11.95 18.90 22.10
N THR A 702 -11.86 19.89 21.20
CA THR A 702 -12.59 19.90 19.93
C THR A 702 -11.93 18.97 18.90
N ILE A 703 -12.70 18.00 18.40
CA ILE A 703 -12.25 17.04 17.38
C ILE A 703 -11.93 17.73 16.05
N SER A 704 -10.93 17.22 15.33
CA SER A 704 -10.64 17.64 13.96
C SER A 704 -11.80 17.34 13.01
N SER A 705 -12.06 18.24 12.06
CA SER A 705 -12.99 18.02 10.94
C SER A 705 -12.54 16.93 9.95
N PHE A 706 -11.31 16.41 10.10
CA PHE A 706 -10.79 15.32 9.28
C PHE A 706 -11.17 13.93 9.79
N VAL A 707 -11.66 13.82 11.02
CA VAL A 707 -12.13 12.54 11.55
C VAL A 707 -13.45 12.18 10.85
N PRO A 708 -13.55 10.99 10.23
CA PRO A 708 -14.80 10.52 9.65
C PRO A 708 -15.90 10.45 10.70
N GLN A 709 -17.10 10.94 10.37
CA GLN A 709 -18.28 10.74 11.22
C GLN A 709 -18.79 9.32 11.02
N GLU A 710 -19.03 8.58 12.10
CA GLU A 710 -19.72 7.29 12.02
C GLU A 710 -21.13 7.52 11.43
N ARG A 711 -21.43 6.83 10.33
CA ARG A 711 -22.78 6.77 9.76
C ARG A 711 -23.54 5.58 10.34
#